data_AF-A0A4R3Z1K8-F1
#
_entry.id   AF-A0A4R3Z1K8-F1
#
_cell.length_a   1.000
_cell.length_b   1.000
_cell.length_c   1.000
_cell.angle_alpha   90.00
_cell.angle_beta   90.00
_cell.angle_gamma   90.00
#
_symmetry.space_group_name_H-M   'P 1'
#
loop_
_entity.id
_entity.type
_entity.pdbx_description
1 polymer ?
#
loop_
_entity_poly.entity_id
_entity_poly.type
_entity_poly.pdbx_seq_one_letter_code
_entity_poly.pdbx_strand_id
1 'polypeptide(L)'
;MKKDFVKTIAKAFVATALTLSYIPMNSVHAIETSNIKISAVSDVSWCGEIPGFGTYPQRALSSITLEYDEDVNGKNLKKEDFVIQDILYPNEKIEVEDIDVNGNKIVLDVDTHSAAGVLTAPGGNFRRYVSEFKVKQMVDIVATNGNILSSKDTEKTFNQDNIRNIASDEFKDLKLDSQTSDNKIYVKYYLPENYSKNKKYPMVVHCTGGGQQYRTNTPDERLYGKDNFGVELDIDLTPKTFSTNAPEDTIMVTIQCLGENQPNKYNPGKDIDQTVQYFIDHYAVDTNRVYAVGNSQGGVFMSSAVYQAPQLFTAYLPCNTSIVSGDKSSEDKEAYKTMVEYCQTYVDNDISIWFHRGENDFTGPYTEVTIPYDVLVKMYKDKGYSQLDINKKVKQTKYSDDDFKTVGSTYYHGATGLMCLNKDAIDWVYKQTKDDSVQLTASYDKAINEVIIPRYEKDGTKTNQKVSELLKAHLNTKDLMATKDSKEKALTVDIQLKDVYLNSEYLNGKSEAGMSYYNMLNFYTNVKQVKQLLDANPGYSVIDSQKNKLDKVYIDELLGLLDQINDMDPKTNLKYDMDSVYDSKVFNQETTRGGTDVIATSQEGNVSLKFHIDSHGWWGYDLGADDSITSLVMGFDQKAIDADRAERESPITKQYGNFFVIEMENAGKGKWYMLNGTDLENPIIYVSSDGKEAFMIDVDFYGENVINQVIKSVIGDKCESLKIFLTHNHGDHVNNLAQIAKDERLKEITTLVWPENEPHTKLNGVDLVELFDYTTIKDMQTIIVADNTFQFIEIPDEHTPGGGQLADLTNKVLYSGDTLGAQVHLGGGTVMMSKIDSWLNGALKSAKYIEENDIRYNIGGHTPYLNNPQFASWVAKAIQYGKEQLASDPAWKGGLVIVENGKIVDSTRMGEIFAKGLSDRDELNIASINFINDLDHKEDSDDNQVPDSNDNQTPNNNDNQTPNNNDKKPIVDNQQTTVVKTEDQSLLAGFALTALMAFVVGVVVYKKRKENE
;
A
#
# COMPACT_ATOMS: atom_id res chain seq x y z
N MET A 1 66.64 0.74 -8.14
CA MET A 1 65.90 0.03 -9.21
C MET A 1 64.40 0.16 -8.93
N LYS A 2 63.50 -0.25 -9.84
CA LYS A 2 62.04 0.00 -9.73
C LYS A 2 61.30 -1.12 -8.97
N LYS A 3 60.10 -0.76 -8.46
CA LYS A 3 58.87 -1.59 -8.31
C LYS A 3 58.66 -2.54 -7.11
N ASP A 4 57.54 -2.24 -6.41
CA ASP A 4 56.37 -3.10 -6.14
C ASP A 4 56.23 -4.07 -4.92
N PHE A 5 55.00 -4.05 -4.38
CA PHE A 5 54.20 -5.15 -3.78
C PHE A 5 54.28 -5.56 -2.28
N VAL A 6 53.61 -4.76 -1.41
CA VAL A 6 52.30 -5.07 -0.75
C VAL A 6 52.14 -6.31 0.20
N LYS A 7 51.55 -6.04 1.40
CA LYS A 7 50.84 -6.91 2.41
C LYS A 7 51.67 -7.82 3.36
N THR A 8 51.24 -8.20 4.59
CA THR A 8 50.35 -7.60 5.66
C THR A 8 50.22 -8.56 6.89
N ILE A 9 50.13 -8.02 8.15
CA ILE A 9 49.68 -8.68 9.43
C ILE A 9 50.60 -9.80 10.02
N ALA A 10 50.71 -10.09 11.35
CA ALA A 10 50.62 -9.40 12.68
C ALA A 10 51.15 -10.41 13.77
N LYS A 11 50.94 -10.42 15.11
CA LYS A 11 50.22 -9.63 16.16
C LYS A 11 50.71 -10.07 17.58
N ALA A 12 50.59 -9.21 18.62
CA ALA A 12 50.36 -9.53 20.07
C ALA A 12 51.42 -10.32 20.93
N PHE A 13 51.64 -10.10 22.25
CA PHE A 13 51.26 -9.03 23.23
C PHE A 13 52.09 -9.20 24.56
N VAL A 14 51.56 -8.78 25.74
CA VAL A 14 51.94 -9.13 27.15
C VAL A 14 52.83 -8.11 27.93
N ALA A 15 52.92 -8.26 29.27
CA ALA A 15 53.40 -7.32 30.32
C ALA A 15 54.66 -7.87 31.09
N THR A 16 55.26 -7.27 32.15
CA THR A 16 54.77 -6.34 33.20
C THR A 16 55.89 -5.59 33.97
N ALA A 17 55.53 -4.45 34.60
CA ALA A 17 55.95 -3.96 35.94
C ALA A 17 57.18 -3.03 36.18
N LEU A 18 56.89 -2.02 37.02
CA LEU A 18 57.72 -1.29 38.01
C LEU A 18 58.58 -0.08 37.61
N THR A 19 58.86 0.74 38.64
CA THR A 19 59.08 2.19 38.58
C THR A 19 60.35 2.62 39.35
N LEU A 20 60.95 3.77 38.97
CA LEU A 20 61.47 4.77 39.92
C LEU A 20 61.84 6.10 39.23
N SER A 21 61.84 7.18 40.02
CA SER A 21 61.88 8.59 39.63
C SER A 21 63.30 9.21 39.58
N TYR A 22 63.50 10.25 38.75
CA TYR A 22 63.58 11.65 39.25
C TYR A 22 63.50 12.68 38.10
N ILE A 23 63.49 13.98 38.44
CA ILE A 23 63.01 15.12 37.62
C ILE A 23 64.18 16.06 37.15
N PRO A 24 63.99 17.27 36.58
CA PRO A 24 64.34 17.57 35.19
C PRO A 24 65.48 18.61 35.01
N MET A 25 65.71 19.05 33.76
CA MET A 25 66.04 20.46 33.49
C MET A 25 65.45 20.94 32.15
N ASN A 26 64.97 22.19 32.13
CA ASN A 26 64.30 22.79 30.96
C ASN A 26 65.30 23.33 29.94
N SER A 27 64.98 23.16 28.65
CA SER A 27 65.55 23.93 27.53
C SER A 27 64.51 24.05 26.42
N VAL A 28 63.61 25.04 26.52
CA VAL A 28 62.74 25.39 25.39
C VAL A 28 63.61 26.05 24.32
N HIS A 29 63.77 25.42 23.18
CA HIS A 29 64.28 26.06 21.97
C HIS A 29 63.07 26.51 21.15
N ALA A 30 63.07 27.77 20.71
CA ALA A 30 62.12 28.20 19.69
C ALA A 30 62.44 27.48 18.37
N ILE A 31 61.44 26.80 17.81
CA ILE A 31 61.49 26.28 16.45
C ILE A 31 60.53 27.13 15.63
N GLU A 32 61.11 28.12 14.94
CA GLU A 32 60.40 29.12 14.14
C GLU A 32 60.00 28.53 12.77
N THR A 33 58.94 27.73 12.72
CA THR A 33 58.12 27.46 11.51
C THR A 33 56.82 26.75 11.90
N SER A 34 55.78 27.49 12.32
CA SER A 34 54.42 26.93 12.36
C SER A 34 53.75 27.02 10.99
N ASN A 35 53.13 25.92 10.57
CA ASN A 35 52.48 25.81 9.28
C ASN A 35 51.05 26.33 9.34
N ILE A 36 50.88 27.58 9.79
CA ILE A 36 49.57 28.26 9.78
C ILE A 36 49.01 28.18 8.35
N LYS A 37 47.91 27.44 8.20
CA LYS A 37 47.10 27.38 6.99
C LYS A 37 46.00 28.41 7.10
N ILE A 38 45.61 29.00 5.98
CA ILE A 38 44.46 29.90 5.91
C ILE A 38 43.43 29.29 4.98
N SER A 39 42.18 29.29 5.42
CA SER A 39 41.01 29.11 4.57
C SER A 39 39.99 30.17 4.93
N ALA A 40 39.44 30.87 3.95
CA ALA A 40 38.44 31.89 4.16
C ALA A 40 37.10 31.51 3.53
N VAL A 41 36.05 32.19 3.96
CA VAL A 41 34.68 32.01 3.50
C VAL A 41 34.16 33.34 2.97
N SER A 42 33.34 33.26 1.93
CA SER A 42 32.67 34.38 1.31
C SER A 42 31.24 34.02 0.95
N ASP A 43 30.37 35.01 0.94
CA ASP A 43 28.94 34.83 0.75
C ASP A 43 28.33 36.07 0.08
N VAL A 44 27.16 35.90 -0.55
CA VAL A 44 26.39 37.00 -1.16
C VAL A 44 25.31 37.47 -0.18
N SER A 45 25.37 38.75 0.17
CA SER A 45 24.44 39.40 1.10
C SER A 45 24.08 40.81 0.62
N TRP A 46 23.22 41.49 1.37
CA TRP A 46 23.01 42.93 1.22
C TRP A 46 24.04 43.67 2.08
N CYS A 47 25.01 44.32 1.45
CA CYS A 47 26.13 45.01 2.11
C CYS A 47 25.93 46.52 2.28
N GLY A 48 24.69 47.03 2.19
CA GLY A 48 24.38 48.47 2.28
C GLY A 48 24.92 49.29 1.09
N GLU A 49 25.31 50.55 1.35
CA GLU A 49 25.96 51.44 0.38
C GLU A 49 27.48 51.39 0.51
N ILE A 50 28.14 50.62 -0.36
CA ILE A 50 29.61 50.57 -0.43
C ILE A 50 30.11 51.61 -1.45
N PRO A 51 30.90 52.62 -1.04
CA PRO A 51 31.39 53.68 -1.93
C PRO A 51 32.15 53.14 -3.15
N GLY A 52 31.66 53.44 -4.35
CA GLY A 52 32.28 53.01 -5.60
C GLY A 52 31.88 51.60 -6.09
N PHE A 53 31.18 50.81 -5.27
CA PHE A 53 30.66 49.49 -5.65
C PHE A 53 29.12 49.49 -5.76
N GLY A 54 28.44 50.28 -4.93
CA GLY A 54 26.99 50.55 -5.03
C GLY A 54 26.13 49.76 -4.05
N THR A 55 24.81 49.84 -4.27
CA THR A 55 23.73 49.47 -3.34
C THR A 55 22.88 48.30 -3.84
N TYR A 56 23.55 47.27 -4.38
CA TYR A 56 22.96 45.98 -4.77
C TYR A 56 23.63 44.82 -4.00
N PRO A 57 23.00 43.64 -3.91
CA PRO A 57 23.59 42.48 -3.22
C PRO A 57 24.94 42.08 -3.83
N GLN A 58 25.92 41.77 -3.01
CA GLN A 58 27.31 41.55 -3.43
C GLN A 58 27.96 40.44 -2.62
N ARG A 59 28.95 39.78 -3.25
CA ARG A 59 29.85 38.86 -2.58
C ARG A 59 30.88 39.61 -1.76
N ALA A 60 30.87 39.40 -0.45
CA ALA A 60 31.90 39.86 0.47
C ALA A 60 32.65 38.66 1.09
N LEU A 61 33.86 38.91 1.57
CA LEU A 61 34.53 38.05 2.55
C LEU A 61 33.71 38.04 3.85
N SER A 62 33.37 36.87 4.38
CA SER A 62 32.53 36.73 5.58
C SER A 62 33.31 36.27 6.82
N SER A 63 34.30 35.39 6.64
CA SER A 63 35.19 34.97 7.73
C SER A 63 36.51 34.37 7.25
N ILE A 64 37.51 34.31 8.13
CA ILE A 64 38.83 33.74 7.87
C ILE A 64 39.18 32.75 8.99
N THR A 65 39.52 31.52 8.63
CA THR A 65 40.05 30.51 9.56
C THR A 65 41.58 30.44 9.46
N LEU A 66 42.25 30.56 10.61
CA LEU A 66 43.67 30.30 10.80
C LEU A 66 43.82 28.95 11.52
N GLU A 67 44.42 27.95 10.87
CA GLU A 67 44.64 26.60 11.43
C GLU A 67 46.11 26.43 11.84
N TYR A 68 46.35 26.11 13.11
CA TYR A 68 47.67 25.95 13.75
C TYR A 68 48.02 24.46 13.99
N ASP A 69 49.27 24.18 14.36
CA ASP A 69 49.77 22.81 14.56
C ASP A 69 49.35 22.15 15.90
N GLU A 70 48.86 22.92 16.89
CA GLU A 70 48.28 22.42 18.17
C GLU A 70 47.06 23.27 18.61
N ASP A 71 46.32 22.81 19.62
CA ASP A 71 45.14 23.51 20.17
C ASP A 71 45.47 24.88 20.79
N VAL A 72 44.73 25.92 20.40
CA VAL A 72 44.96 27.32 20.77
C VAL A 72 44.29 27.69 22.10
N ASN A 73 44.99 28.43 22.96
CA ASN A 73 44.45 28.99 24.20
C ASN A 73 43.74 30.33 23.96
N GLY A 74 42.51 30.29 23.46
CA GLY A 74 41.73 31.49 23.09
C GLY A 74 41.41 32.48 24.21
N LYS A 75 41.62 32.13 25.49
CA LYS A 75 41.10 32.86 26.68
C LYS A 75 41.48 34.35 26.81
N ASN A 76 42.51 34.80 26.11
CA ASN A 76 42.99 36.18 26.15
C ASN A 76 42.99 36.88 24.78
N LEU A 77 42.64 36.17 23.71
CA LEU A 77 42.64 36.71 22.35
C LEU A 77 41.45 37.64 22.13
N LYS A 78 41.62 38.62 21.24
CA LYS A 78 40.60 39.61 20.87
C LYS A 78 40.67 39.96 19.40
N LYS A 79 39.59 40.55 18.88
CA LYS A 79 39.51 41.06 17.52
C LYS A 79 40.58 42.10 17.17
N GLU A 80 41.04 42.91 18.12
CA GLU A 80 42.14 43.86 17.91
C GLU A 80 43.52 43.20 17.78
N ASP A 81 43.65 41.92 18.12
CA ASP A 81 44.90 41.16 17.98
C ASP A 81 45.14 40.70 16.53
N PHE A 82 44.19 40.92 15.61
CA PHE A 82 44.29 40.56 14.20
C PHE A 82 43.98 41.77 13.30
N VAL A 83 44.76 41.93 12.22
CA VAL A 83 44.56 42.99 11.24
C VAL A 83 44.49 42.37 9.85
N ILE A 84 43.42 42.66 9.12
CA ILE A 84 43.16 42.12 7.78
C ILE A 84 43.19 43.27 6.77
N GLN A 85 43.89 43.07 5.65
CA GLN A 85 44.01 44.06 4.58
C GLN A 85 43.95 43.39 3.21
N ASP A 86 43.28 44.04 2.26
CA ASP A 86 43.46 43.80 0.83
C ASP A 86 44.78 44.46 0.37
N ILE A 87 45.59 43.75 -0.43
CA ILE A 87 46.91 44.24 -0.88
C ILE A 87 46.81 45.34 -1.96
N LEU A 88 45.71 45.38 -2.71
CA LEU A 88 45.40 46.39 -3.73
C LEU A 88 44.70 47.62 -3.12
N TYR A 89 44.03 47.48 -1.97
CA TYR A 89 43.48 48.56 -1.14
C TYR A 89 44.21 48.75 0.21
N PRO A 90 45.55 48.93 0.25
CA PRO A 90 46.35 48.85 1.50
C PRO A 90 46.13 50.00 2.49
N ASN A 91 45.39 51.04 2.10
CA ASN A 91 44.98 52.15 2.98
C ASN A 91 43.70 51.83 3.76
N GLU A 92 42.95 50.83 3.33
CA GLU A 92 41.73 50.35 3.97
C GLU A 92 42.04 49.06 4.76
N LYS A 93 41.09 48.68 5.61
CA LYS A 93 41.16 47.49 6.46
C LYS A 93 39.81 46.80 6.44
N ILE A 94 39.83 45.49 6.57
CA ILE A 94 38.63 44.73 6.93
C ILE A 94 38.66 44.61 8.46
N GLU A 95 37.60 45.10 9.12
CA GLU A 95 37.50 44.98 10.57
C GLU A 95 37.09 43.54 10.96
N VAL A 96 37.69 43.03 12.03
CA VAL A 96 37.25 41.76 12.66
C VAL A 96 36.09 42.10 13.59
N GLU A 97 34.92 41.52 13.32
CA GLU A 97 33.71 41.74 14.11
C GLU A 97 33.73 40.92 15.40
N ASP A 98 34.09 39.63 15.31
CA ASP A 98 34.20 38.69 16.43
C ASP A 98 35.27 37.59 16.18
N ILE A 99 35.61 36.80 17.21
CA ILE A 99 36.54 35.66 17.12
C ILE A 99 36.01 34.43 17.85
N ASP A 100 35.95 33.28 17.17
CA ASP A 100 35.82 31.95 17.78
C ASP A 100 37.17 31.20 17.80
N VAL A 101 37.36 30.32 18.78
CA VAL A 101 38.56 29.48 18.92
C VAL A 101 38.16 28.04 19.21
N ASN A 102 38.26 27.20 18.19
CA ASN A 102 37.81 25.82 18.20
C ASN A 102 39.00 24.87 17.96
N GLY A 103 39.51 24.26 19.05
CA GLY A 103 40.70 23.41 19.02
C GLY A 103 41.92 24.14 18.48
N ASN A 104 42.50 23.65 17.39
CA ASN A 104 43.65 24.25 16.71
C ASN A 104 43.30 25.38 15.72
N LYS A 105 42.07 25.88 15.74
CA LYS A 105 41.56 26.89 14.78
C LYS A 105 41.14 28.17 15.47
N ILE A 106 41.48 29.30 14.85
CA ILE A 106 40.92 30.62 15.16
C ILE A 106 40.06 31.02 13.96
N VAL A 107 38.79 31.32 14.17
CA VAL A 107 37.90 31.88 13.16
C VAL A 107 37.72 33.36 13.45
N LEU A 108 38.01 34.19 12.45
CA LEU A 108 37.82 35.64 12.46
C LEU A 108 36.59 35.94 11.61
N ASP A 109 35.50 36.40 12.21
CA ASP A 109 34.34 36.90 11.46
C ASP A 109 34.57 38.39 11.13
N VAL A 110 34.21 38.83 9.91
CA VAL A 110 34.69 40.10 9.35
C VAL A 110 33.59 40.96 8.75
N ASP A 111 33.79 42.29 8.78
CA ASP A 111 32.79 43.24 8.26
C ASP A 111 32.57 43.08 6.75
N THR A 112 31.35 42.68 6.41
CA THR A 112 30.88 42.47 5.03
C THR A 112 30.48 43.77 4.31
N HIS A 113 30.51 44.93 4.98
CA HIS A 113 30.20 46.26 4.43
C HIS A 113 31.47 47.03 4.02
N SER A 114 32.66 46.56 4.42
CA SER A 114 33.94 47.17 4.03
C SER A 114 34.22 47.00 2.54
N ALA A 115 34.56 48.09 1.85
CA ALA A 115 34.91 48.07 0.43
C ALA A 115 36.12 47.15 0.13
N ALA A 116 37.08 47.09 1.06
CA ALA A 116 38.21 46.16 1.00
C ALA A 116 37.83 44.67 1.16
N GLY A 117 36.59 44.36 1.58
CA GLY A 117 36.07 42.99 1.69
C GLY A 117 35.29 42.50 0.46
N VAL A 118 35.01 43.36 -0.53
CA VAL A 118 34.16 43.04 -1.69
C VAL A 118 34.91 42.26 -2.76
N LEU A 119 34.35 41.13 -3.20
CA LEU A 119 34.95 40.22 -4.20
C LEU A 119 34.39 40.44 -5.62
N THR A 120 33.87 41.64 -5.90
CA THR A 120 33.24 42.03 -7.18
C THR A 120 33.86 43.33 -7.70
N ALA A 121 33.92 43.51 -9.01
CA ALA A 121 34.69 44.59 -9.63
C ALA A 121 34.05 45.99 -9.40
N PRO A 122 34.80 47.00 -8.92
CA PRO A 122 34.29 48.33 -8.62
C PRO A 122 33.76 49.06 -9.86
N GLY A 123 32.97 50.10 -9.65
CA GLY A 123 32.44 50.98 -10.70
C GLY A 123 31.35 50.34 -11.56
N GLY A 124 30.67 49.30 -11.08
CA GLY A 124 29.65 48.58 -11.85
C GLY A 124 30.21 47.78 -13.02
N ASN A 125 31.47 47.32 -12.93
CA ASN A 125 32.12 46.54 -14.00
C ASN A 125 31.59 45.09 -14.14
N PHE A 126 30.73 44.65 -13.21
CA PHE A 126 30.03 43.36 -13.19
C PHE A 126 30.92 42.18 -13.63
N ARG A 127 32.03 42.03 -12.90
CA ARG A 127 33.03 40.94 -12.99
C ARG A 127 33.44 40.50 -11.59
N ARG A 128 34.01 39.31 -11.47
CA ARG A 128 34.68 38.85 -10.24
C ARG A 128 35.95 39.66 -10.01
N TYR A 129 36.30 39.90 -8.76
CA TYR A 129 37.54 40.57 -8.38
C TYR A 129 38.54 39.54 -7.84
N VAL A 130 39.76 39.54 -8.37
CA VAL A 130 40.85 38.67 -7.91
C VAL A 130 41.72 39.45 -6.93
N SER A 131 41.42 39.31 -5.64
CA SER A 131 42.20 39.94 -4.56
C SER A 131 43.20 38.97 -3.92
N GLU A 132 44.30 39.54 -3.40
CA GLU A 132 45.18 38.92 -2.41
C GLU A 132 45.02 39.65 -1.08
N PHE A 133 44.73 38.88 -0.04
CA PHE A 133 44.52 39.36 1.32
C PHE A 133 45.73 39.06 2.20
N LYS A 134 45.94 39.90 3.19
CA LYS A 134 46.93 39.73 4.25
C LYS A 134 46.25 39.69 5.61
N VAL A 135 46.53 38.67 6.40
CA VAL A 135 46.26 38.64 7.84
C VAL A 135 47.57 38.87 8.59
N LYS A 136 47.53 39.76 9.58
CA LYS A 136 48.62 39.99 10.52
C LYS A 136 48.14 39.75 11.95
N GLN A 137 48.87 38.95 12.72
CA GLN A 137 48.61 38.79 14.16
C GLN A 137 49.52 39.73 14.97
N MET A 138 48.95 40.39 15.98
CA MET A 138 49.57 41.46 16.76
C MET A 138 50.08 40.99 18.13
N VAL A 139 49.91 39.71 18.45
CA VAL A 139 50.30 39.04 19.71
C VAL A 139 50.91 37.66 19.43
N ASP A 140 51.54 37.06 20.43
CA ASP A 140 51.95 35.65 20.38
C ASP A 140 50.71 34.74 20.52
N ILE A 141 50.53 33.80 19.60
CA ILE A 141 49.51 32.76 19.69
C ILE A 141 50.08 31.59 20.49
N VAL A 142 49.39 31.19 21.56
CA VAL A 142 49.87 30.23 22.55
C VAL A 142 48.92 29.03 22.63
N ALA A 143 49.49 27.82 22.71
CA ALA A 143 48.75 26.58 22.85
C ALA A 143 48.13 26.41 24.25
N THR A 144 47.17 25.50 24.37
CA THR A 144 46.57 25.10 25.66
C THR A 144 47.59 24.55 26.68
N ASN A 145 48.72 24.00 26.21
CA ASN A 145 49.83 23.52 27.03
C ASN A 145 50.89 24.59 27.37
N GLY A 146 50.80 25.79 26.79
CA GLY A 146 51.74 26.90 27.01
C GLY A 146 52.85 27.06 25.95
N ASN A 147 52.93 26.21 24.93
CA ASN A 147 53.83 26.41 23.79
C ASN A 147 53.45 27.67 23.00
N ILE A 148 54.41 28.47 22.54
CA ILE A 148 54.13 29.52 21.55
C ILE A 148 53.99 28.84 20.18
N LEU A 149 52.78 28.87 19.62
CA LEU A 149 52.46 28.33 18.30
C LEU A 149 52.86 29.30 17.20
N SER A 150 52.79 30.61 17.44
CA SER A 150 53.27 31.59 16.48
C SER A 150 53.59 32.92 17.15
N SER A 151 54.64 33.59 16.70
CA SER A 151 55.14 34.85 17.27
C SER A 151 54.34 36.06 16.78
N LYS A 152 54.24 37.06 17.65
CA LYS A 152 53.76 38.40 17.32
C LYS A 152 54.37 38.94 16.03
N ASP A 153 53.57 39.75 15.30
CA ASP A 153 53.90 40.38 14.03
C ASP A 153 54.07 39.41 12.83
N THR A 154 53.77 38.12 13.00
CA THR A 154 53.65 37.17 11.88
C THR A 154 52.56 37.64 10.90
N GLU A 155 52.94 37.71 9.62
CA GLU A 155 52.06 38.01 8.50
C GLU A 155 51.88 36.76 7.63
N LYS A 156 50.65 36.52 7.16
CA LYS A 156 50.28 35.45 6.23
C LYS A 156 49.39 36.03 5.14
N THR A 157 49.69 35.72 3.89
CA THR A 157 48.85 36.09 2.74
C THR A 157 48.05 34.91 2.23
N PHE A 158 46.87 35.19 1.69
CA PHE A 158 46.04 34.22 0.99
C PHE A 158 45.36 34.89 -0.21
N ASN A 159 45.11 34.11 -1.26
CA ASN A 159 44.47 34.56 -2.49
C ASN A 159 43.09 33.89 -2.65
N GLN A 160 42.41 34.18 -3.75
CA GLN A 160 41.09 33.63 -4.08
C GLN A 160 41.00 32.09 -4.05
N ASP A 161 42.08 31.36 -4.33
CA ASP A 161 42.11 29.88 -4.27
C ASP A 161 41.81 29.32 -2.87
N ASN A 162 41.96 30.14 -1.83
CA ASN A 162 41.72 29.80 -0.43
C ASN A 162 40.36 30.31 0.09
N ILE A 163 39.52 30.90 -0.78
CA ILE A 163 38.23 31.53 -0.39
C ILE A 163 37.06 30.70 -0.94
N ARG A 164 36.42 29.91 -0.07
CA ARG A 164 35.19 29.20 -0.42
C ARG A 164 34.03 30.19 -0.60
N ASN A 165 33.17 29.99 -1.60
CA ASN A 165 31.86 30.64 -1.70
C ASN A 165 30.76 29.67 -1.25
N ILE A 166 30.01 30.04 -0.20
CA ILE A 166 28.89 29.23 0.32
C ILE A 166 27.80 28.99 -0.76
N ALA A 167 27.58 29.98 -1.64
CA ALA A 167 26.51 29.97 -2.63
C ALA A 167 26.96 29.57 -4.05
N SER A 168 28.23 29.76 -4.42
CA SER A 168 28.69 29.59 -5.82
C SER A 168 29.50 28.35 -6.11
N ASP A 169 30.24 27.77 -5.16
CA ASP A 169 31.24 26.74 -5.49
C ASP A 169 30.58 25.41 -5.90
N GLU A 170 29.33 25.19 -5.47
CA GLU A 170 28.51 24.03 -5.83
C GLU A 170 27.82 24.18 -7.22
N PHE A 171 27.88 25.38 -7.84
CA PHE A 171 27.33 25.61 -9.18
C PHE A 171 28.27 25.13 -10.28
N LYS A 172 27.71 24.43 -11.26
CA LYS A 172 28.39 23.80 -12.38
C LYS A 172 28.25 24.61 -13.66
N ASP A 173 29.28 24.55 -14.49
CA ASP A 173 29.36 25.25 -15.77
C ASP A 173 28.65 24.45 -16.88
N LEU A 174 27.79 25.13 -17.64
CA LEU A 174 27.19 24.60 -18.86
C LEU A 174 27.26 25.66 -19.98
N LYS A 175 27.64 25.23 -21.18
CA LYS A 175 27.67 26.07 -22.38
C LYS A 175 27.03 25.31 -23.55
N LEU A 176 25.81 25.69 -23.91
CA LEU A 176 25.03 25.07 -24.99
C LEU A 176 25.27 25.83 -26.31
N ASP A 177 25.14 25.17 -27.46
CA ASP A 177 25.06 25.84 -28.77
C ASP A 177 23.69 26.49 -28.94
N SER A 178 23.64 27.79 -29.22
CA SER A 178 22.37 28.51 -29.46
C SER A 178 21.73 28.04 -30.76
N GLN A 179 20.43 27.68 -30.72
CA GLN A 179 19.67 27.43 -31.95
C GLN A 179 19.35 28.73 -32.73
N THR A 180 19.62 29.90 -32.14
CA THR A 180 19.29 31.22 -32.71
C THR A 180 20.52 32.02 -33.14
N SER A 181 21.73 31.56 -32.83
CA SER A 181 22.98 32.26 -33.14
C SER A 181 24.19 31.34 -33.21
N ASP A 182 25.27 31.75 -33.88
CA ASP A 182 26.55 31.03 -33.89
C ASP A 182 27.34 31.15 -32.55
N ASN A 183 26.68 31.58 -31.48
CA ASN A 183 27.23 31.78 -30.14
C ASN A 183 26.82 30.66 -29.18
N LYS A 184 27.44 30.63 -27.99
CA LYS A 184 27.00 29.77 -26.89
C LYS A 184 25.95 30.45 -26.02
N ILE A 185 25.08 29.65 -25.41
CA ILE A 185 24.24 30.02 -24.27
C ILE A 185 25.07 29.76 -23.01
N TYR A 186 25.16 30.75 -22.11
CA TYR A 186 26.01 30.69 -20.92
C TYR A 186 25.16 30.42 -19.67
N VAL A 187 25.37 29.28 -19.04
CA VAL A 187 24.50 28.76 -17.97
C VAL A 187 25.33 28.28 -16.78
N LYS A 188 24.94 28.68 -15.57
CA LYS A 188 25.39 28.07 -14.32
C LYS A 188 24.22 27.31 -13.70
N TYR A 189 24.47 26.15 -13.11
CA TYR A 189 23.42 25.35 -12.48
C TYR A 189 23.84 24.62 -11.21
N TYR A 190 22.94 24.54 -10.25
CA TYR A 190 23.05 23.76 -9.03
C TYR A 190 22.17 22.51 -9.12
N LEU A 191 22.63 21.42 -8.52
CA LEU A 191 21.82 20.23 -8.23
C LEU A 191 21.90 19.99 -6.72
N PRO A 192 20.80 19.60 -6.04
CA PRO A 192 20.80 19.29 -4.62
C PRO A 192 21.92 18.31 -4.25
N GLU A 193 22.50 18.48 -3.06
CA GLU A 193 23.59 17.61 -2.55
C GLU A 193 23.23 16.11 -2.64
N ASN A 194 21.96 15.79 -2.37
CA ASN A 194 21.39 14.44 -2.42
C ASN A 194 20.60 14.17 -3.73
N TYR A 195 21.06 14.73 -4.86
CA TYR A 195 20.42 14.55 -6.17
C TYR A 195 20.39 13.08 -6.62
N SER A 196 19.19 12.60 -7.00
CA SER A 196 18.95 11.23 -7.46
C SER A 196 18.01 11.22 -8.66
N LYS A 197 18.36 10.45 -9.70
CA LYS A 197 17.50 10.29 -10.90
C LYS A 197 16.15 9.59 -10.61
N ASN A 198 15.97 9.03 -9.41
CA ASN A 198 14.74 8.34 -9.01
C ASN A 198 13.78 9.25 -8.20
N LYS A 199 14.16 10.50 -7.93
CA LYS A 199 13.29 11.56 -7.37
C LYS A 199 12.78 12.46 -8.50
N LYS A 200 11.82 13.33 -8.20
CA LYS A 200 11.45 14.49 -9.04
C LYS A 200 11.67 15.76 -8.23
N TYR A 201 12.28 16.78 -8.85
CA TYR A 201 12.67 18.03 -8.20
C TYR A 201 12.01 19.23 -8.89
N PRO A 202 11.48 20.22 -8.15
CA PRO A 202 11.15 21.50 -8.75
C PRO A 202 12.42 22.12 -9.38
N MET A 203 12.22 22.92 -10.43
CA MET A 203 13.31 23.62 -11.11
C MET A 203 13.04 25.10 -11.19
N VAL A 204 14.00 25.91 -10.76
CA VAL A 204 13.96 27.37 -10.89
C VAL A 204 14.91 27.78 -12.01
N VAL A 205 14.42 28.66 -12.90
CA VAL A 205 15.14 29.14 -14.08
C VAL A 205 15.18 30.66 -14.03
N HIS A 206 16.38 31.21 -13.86
CA HIS A 206 16.64 32.64 -13.73
C HIS A 206 17.33 33.21 -14.98
N CYS A 207 16.83 34.33 -15.49
CA CYS A 207 17.59 35.19 -16.41
C CYS A 207 17.99 36.49 -15.70
N THR A 208 19.31 36.72 -15.63
CA THR A 208 19.90 37.87 -14.94
C THR A 208 19.78 39.19 -15.72
N GLY A 209 20.07 40.31 -15.05
CA GLY A 209 19.89 41.67 -15.55
C GLY A 209 20.90 42.12 -16.61
N GLY A 210 20.67 43.32 -17.16
CA GLY A 210 21.48 43.90 -18.25
C GLY A 210 22.95 44.19 -17.87
N GLY A 211 23.22 44.41 -16.58
CA GLY A 211 24.60 44.54 -16.08
C GLY A 211 25.36 43.21 -16.15
N GLN A 212 24.67 42.13 -15.80
CA GLN A 212 25.21 40.79 -15.58
C GLN A 212 25.25 39.91 -16.85
N GLN A 213 24.75 40.42 -17.98
CA GLN A 213 24.85 39.76 -19.29
C GLN A 213 26.30 39.39 -19.65
N TYR A 214 26.46 38.30 -20.40
CA TYR A 214 27.77 37.76 -20.77
C TYR A 214 28.52 38.68 -21.74
N ARG A 215 29.78 38.97 -21.41
CA ARG A 215 30.69 39.87 -22.15
C ARG A 215 32.15 39.40 -22.01
N THR A 216 32.96 39.68 -23.03
CA THR A 216 34.40 39.34 -23.09
C THR A 216 35.32 40.57 -23.18
N ASN A 217 34.80 41.77 -22.93
CA ASN A 217 35.50 43.05 -23.11
C ASN A 217 36.16 43.55 -21.81
N THR A 218 37.06 42.77 -21.23
CA THR A 218 37.63 43.11 -19.91
C THR A 218 38.66 44.26 -19.97
N PRO A 219 38.58 45.29 -19.09
CA PRO A 219 39.57 46.38 -19.03
C PRO A 219 40.99 45.97 -18.58
N ASP A 220 41.11 45.05 -17.62
CA ASP A 220 42.35 44.36 -17.26
C ASP A 220 42.05 42.88 -16.93
N GLU A 221 42.48 41.97 -17.80
CA GLU A 221 42.24 40.52 -17.65
C GLU A 221 42.86 39.94 -16.37
N ARG A 222 43.88 40.59 -15.79
CA ARG A 222 44.58 40.12 -14.58
C ARG A 222 43.77 40.34 -13.30
N LEU A 223 42.99 41.43 -13.26
CA LEU A 223 42.20 41.82 -12.09
C LEU A 223 40.76 41.30 -12.13
N TYR A 224 40.21 41.15 -13.34
CA TYR A 224 38.78 40.90 -13.55
C TYR A 224 38.45 39.69 -14.44
N GLY A 225 39.46 38.95 -14.91
CA GLY A 225 39.29 37.77 -15.77
C GLY A 225 38.92 38.08 -17.23
N LYS A 226 39.16 37.13 -18.13
CA LYS A 226 38.93 37.27 -19.59
C LYS A 226 37.46 37.48 -20.01
N ASP A 227 36.51 37.03 -19.17
CA ASP A 227 35.07 37.10 -19.38
C ASP A 227 34.36 37.14 -18.02
N ASN A 228 33.08 37.52 -17.99
CA ASN A 228 32.29 37.62 -16.75
C ASN A 228 31.38 36.40 -16.49
N PHE A 229 31.79 35.18 -16.91
CA PHE A 229 30.95 33.99 -16.79
C PHE A 229 30.71 33.58 -15.32
N GLY A 230 29.45 33.63 -14.88
CA GLY A 230 29.05 33.30 -13.52
C GLY A 230 29.08 34.46 -12.52
N VAL A 231 29.24 35.71 -12.98
CA VAL A 231 29.23 36.86 -12.06
C VAL A 231 27.89 37.03 -11.36
N GLU A 232 26.78 36.59 -11.96
CA GLU A 232 25.45 36.61 -11.36
C GLU A 232 25.36 35.78 -10.06
N LEU A 233 26.28 34.84 -9.84
CA LEU A 233 26.40 34.11 -8.58
C LEU A 233 27.10 34.92 -7.46
N ASP A 234 27.68 36.07 -7.80
CA ASP A 234 28.41 36.97 -6.89
C ASP A 234 27.70 38.33 -6.68
N ILE A 235 26.62 38.65 -7.42
CA ILE A 235 25.88 39.94 -7.36
C ILE A 235 24.35 39.83 -7.53
N ASP A 236 23.78 38.63 -7.46
CA ASP A 236 22.34 38.40 -7.45
C ASP A 236 22.03 37.42 -6.31
N LEU A 237 20.96 37.67 -5.54
CA LEU A 237 20.54 36.74 -4.49
C LEU A 237 19.73 35.56 -5.06
N THR A 238 19.19 35.69 -6.27
CA THR A 238 18.31 34.67 -6.87
C THR A 238 18.97 33.28 -6.92
N PRO A 239 20.23 33.11 -7.39
CA PRO A 239 20.91 31.81 -7.35
C PRO A 239 20.95 31.20 -5.94
N LYS A 240 21.43 31.96 -4.95
CA LYS A 240 21.54 31.54 -3.54
C LYS A 240 20.18 31.20 -2.91
N THR A 241 19.17 32.03 -3.14
CA THR A 241 17.83 31.84 -2.58
C THR A 241 17.18 30.55 -3.07
N PHE A 242 17.40 30.18 -4.34
CA PHE A 242 16.79 28.99 -4.94
C PHE A 242 17.69 27.75 -5.00
N SER A 243 18.99 27.84 -4.62
CA SER A 243 19.86 26.68 -4.38
C SER A 243 19.97 26.31 -2.90
N THR A 244 20.32 27.28 -2.05
CA THR A 244 20.81 27.05 -0.69
C THR A 244 19.74 27.35 0.37
N ASN A 245 18.90 28.34 0.11
CA ASN A 245 17.83 28.76 1.02
C ASN A 245 16.43 28.28 0.56
N ALA A 246 16.37 27.30 -0.35
CA ALA A 246 15.13 26.75 -0.86
C ALA A 246 14.36 25.97 0.24
N PRO A 247 13.01 25.98 0.23
CA PRO A 247 12.20 25.23 1.18
C PRO A 247 12.21 23.70 0.93
N GLU A 248 12.67 23.25 -0.24
CA GLU A 248 12.85 21.84 -0.61
C GLU A 248 14.04 21.66 -1.58
N ASP A 249 14.54 20.42 -1.75
CA ASP A 249 15.58 20.05 -2.72
C ASP A 249 15.23 20.63 -4.12
N THR A 250 15.99 21.60 -4.63
CA THR A 250 15.66 22.32 -5.88
C THR A 250 16.80 22.31 -6.90
N ILE A 251 16.47 22.12 -8.18
CA ILE A 251 17.40 22.36 -9.30
C ILE A 251 17.35 23.85 -9.62
N MET A 252 18.47 24.56 -9.45
CA MET A 252 18.55 25.99 -9.74
C MET A 252 19.41 26.23 -10.97
N VAL A 253 18.85 26.90 -11.99
CA VAL A 253 19.50 27.22 -13.26
C VAL A 253 19.51 28.74 -13.44
N THR A 254 20.66 29.33 -13.73
CA THR A 254 20.78 30.77 -14.02
C THR A 254 21.52 30.99 -15.34
N ILE A 255 21.01 31.93 -16.14
CA ILE A 255 21.34 32.10 -17.56
C ILE A 255 21.84 33.53 -17.79
N GLN A 256 23.05 33.65 -18.33
CA GLN A 256 23.60 34.92 -18.84
C GLN A 256 23.32 35.04 -20.34
N CYS A 257 22.36 35.89 -20.70
CA CYS A 257 22.17 36.32 -22.07
C CYS A 257 23.36 37.17 -22.56
N LEU A 258 23.59 37.24 -23.88
CA LEU A 258 24.69 38.00 -24.48
C LEU A 258 24.44 39.51 -24.35
N GLY A 259 25.40 40.26 -23.82
CA GLY A 259 25.28 41.72 -23.68
C GLY A 259 25.84 42.52 -24.86
N GLU A 260 26.75 41.91 -25.63
CA GLU A 260 27.47 42.55 -26.73
C GLU A 260 27.58 41.58 -27.92
N ASN A 261 27.80 42.11 -29.13
CA ASN A 261 27.90 41.33 -30.36
C ASN A 261 26.69 40.41 -30.67
N GLN A 262 25.48 40.80 -30.24
CA GLN A 262 24.23 40.08 -30.53
C GLN A 262 24.02 39.97 -32.06
N PRO A 263 24.02 38.76 -32.66
CA PRO A 263 23.86 38.60 -34.10
C PRO A 263 22.40 38.71 -34.55
N ASN A 264 22.18 39.00 -35.84
CA ASN A 264 20.87 39.35 -36.44
C ASN A 264 19.72 38.31 -36.30
N LYS A 265 19.95 37.14 -35.69
CA LYS A 265 18.94 36.10 -35.43
C LYS A 265 18.73 35.80 -33.94
N TYR A 266 19.54 36.40 -33.06
CA TYR A 266 19.56 36.11 -31.63
C TYR A 266 18.20 36.36 -30.98
N ASN A 267 17.66 35.34 -30.31
CA ASN A 267 16.41 35.43 -29.56
C ASN A 267 16.66 34.84 -28.16
N PRO A 268 16.92 35.69 -27.15
CA PRO A 268 17.24 35.22 -25.80
C PRO A 268 16.09 34.44 -25.14
N GLY A 269 14.84 34.68 -25.53
CA GLY A 269 13.70 33.88 -25.05
C GLY A 269 13.84 32.41 -25.47
N LYS A 270 14.18 32.14 -26.74
CA LYS A 270 14.41 30.77 -27.23
C LYS A 270 15.67 30.12 -26.68
N ASP A 271 16.71 30.90 -26.41
CA ASP A 271 17.92 30.38 -25.77
C ASP A 271 17.62 30.01 -24.28
N ILE A 272 16.70 30.71 -23.61
CA ILE A 272 16.12 30.27 -22.33
C ILE A 272 15.30 28.99 -22.52
N ASP A 273 14.32 28.96 -23.42
CA ASP A 273 13.45 27.79 -23.67
C ASP A 273 14.27 26.51 -23.97
N GLN A 274 15.28 26.64 -24.82
CA GLN A 274 16.23 25.57 -25.15
C GLN A 274 16.98 25.07 -23.91
N THR A 275 17.36 25.97 -23.01
CA THR A 275 18.00 25.60 -21.74
C THR A 275 17.02 24.86 -20.84
N VAL A 276 15.78 25.34 -20.70
CA VAL A 276 14.74 24.66 -19.89
C VAL A 276 14.49 23.24 -20.41
N GLN A 277 14.32 23.07 -21.73
CA GLN A 277 14.16 21.75 -22.34
C GLN A 277 15.38 20.85 -22.11
N TYR A 278 16.61 21.37 -22.27
CA TYR A 278 17.83 20.60 -21.99
C TYR A 278 17.84 20.06 -20.56
N PHE A 279 17.40 20.83 -19.56
CA PHE A 279 17.34 20.34 -18.18
C PHE A 279 16.25 19.29 -17.97
N ILE A 280 15.08 19.43 -18.59
CA ILE A 280 14.00 18.44 -18.57
C ILE A 280 14.45 17.11 -19.19
N ASP A 281 15.23 17.15 -20.26
CA ASP A 281 15.71 15.96 -20.98
C ASP A 281 16.83 15.20 -20.23
N HIS A 282 17.68 15.90 -19.47
CA HIS A 282 18.91 15.34 -18.89
C HIS A 282 18.86 15.12 -17.37
N TYR A 283 17.98 15.82 -16.66
CA TYR A 283 17.85 15.77 -15.20
C TYR A 283 16.42 15.41 -14.77
N ALA A 284 16.26 15.04 -13.50
CA ALA A 284 15.00 14.56 -12.96
C ALA A 284 14.05 15.71 -12.56
N VAL A 285 13.80 16.61 -13.51
CA VAL A 285 12.92 17.77 -13.35
C VAL A 285 11.46 17.34 -13.19
N ASP A 286 10.78 17.92 -12.22
CA ASP A 286 9.33 17.94 -12.08
C ASP A 286 8.75 18.95 -13.07
N THR A 287 8.24 18.46 -14.21
CA THR A 287 7.69 19.29 -15.30
C THR A 287 6.42 20.05 -14.90
N ASN A 288 5.80 19.67 -13.79
CA ASN A 288 4.65 20.35 -13.21
C ASN A 288 5.08 21.51 -12.30
N ARG A 289 6.36 21.60 -11.90
CA ARG A 289 6.92 22.61 -10.98
C ARG A 289 8.20 23.24 -11.55
N VAL A 290 8.07 23.93 -12.68
CA VAL A 290 9.14 24.74 -13.29
C VAL A 290 8.83 26.22 -13.12
N TYR A 291 9.71 26.96 -12.45
CA TYR A 291 9.49 28.34 -12.02
C TYR A 291 10.45 29.30 -12.71
N ALA A 292 9.91 30.31 -13.39
CA ALA A 292 10.68 31.37 -14.03
C ALA A 292 10.96 32.53 -13.06
N VAL A 293 12.17 33.09 -13.10
CA VAL A 293 12.53 34.34 -12.43
C VAL A 293 13.26 35.25 -13.42
N GLY A 294 12.88 36.53 -13.47
CA GLY A 294 13.41 37.45 -14.48
C GLY A 294 13.78 38.80 -13.89
N ASN A 295 15.09 39.09 -13.82
CA ASN A 295 15.61 40.33 -13.22
C ASN A 295 15.82 41.40 -14.31
N SER A 296 15.18 42.58 -14.17
CA SER A 296 15.39 43.74 -15.05
C SER A 296 15.21 43.38 -16.55
N GLN A 297 16.20 43.63 -17.41
CA GLN A 297 16.18 43.23 -18.84
C GLN A 297 16.07 41.71 -19.03
N GLY A 298 16.61 40.90 -18.11
CA GLY A 298 16.39 39.45 -18.07
C GLY A 298 14.93 39.07 -17.85
N GLY A 299 14.15 39.93 -17.18
CA GLY A 299 12.70 39.82 -17.11
C GLY A 299 11.98 40.08 -18.44
N VAL A 300 12.50 40.94 -19.32
CA VAL A 300 11.94 41.09 -20.66
C VAL A 300 12.19 39.82 -21.49
N PHE A 301 13.38 39.25 -21.38
CA PHE A 301 13.75 38.02 -22.08
C PHE A 301 12.99 36.79 -21.54
N MET A 302 12.88 36.65 -20.22
CA MET A 302 12.12 35.58 -19.56
C MET A 302 10.62 35.68 -19.88
N SER A 303 10.05 36.89 -19.93
CA SER A 303 8.67 37.07 -20.40
C SER A 303 8.48 36.55 -21.83
N SER A 304 9.46 36.78 -22.71
CA SER A 304 9.41 36.28 -24.08
C SER A 304 9.63 34.76 -24.18
N ALA A 305 10.33 34.13 -23.23
CA ALA A 305 10.45 32.68 -23.09
C ALA A 305 9.10 32.06 -22.67
N VAL A 306 8.51 32.56 -21.57
CA VAL A 306 7.20 32.10 -21.06
C VAL A 306 6.08 32.32 -22.10
N TYR A 307 6.19 33.31 -22.99
CA TYR A 307 5.27 33.47 -24.13
C TYR A 307 5.55 32.51 -25.30
N GLN A 308 6.81 32.21 -25.62
CA GLN A 308 7.16 31.35 -26.75
C GLN A 308 7.03 29.85 -26.46
N ALA A 309 7.19 29.44 -25.20
CA ALA A 309 7.08 28.05 -24.75
C ALA A 309 6.36 27.92 -23.39
N PRO A 310 5.11 28.43 -23.24
CA PRO A 310 4.40 28.45 -21.96
C PRO A 310 4.25 27.07 -21.33
N GLN A 311 4.13 26.01 -22.13
CA GLN A 311 4.04 24.63 -21.66
C GLN A 311 5.26 24.17 -20.82
N LEU A 312 6.40 24.86 -20.91
CA LEU A 312 7.59 24.57 -20.11
C LEU A 312 7.51 25.13 -18.68
N PHE A 313 6.73 26.18 -18.44
CA PHE A 313 6.72 26.94 -17.19
C PHE A 313 5.41 26.76 -16.40
N THR A 314 5.47 26.88 -15.07
CA THR A 314 4.31 26.75 -14.15
C THR A 314 3.99 28.08 -13.49
N ALA A 315 5.02 28.82 -13.08
CA ALA A 315 4.87 30.12 -12.44
C ALA A 315 6.02 31.06 -12.83
N TYR A 316 5.80 32.37 -12.72
CA TYR A 316 6.78 33.39 -13.10
C TYR A 316 6.85 34.55 -12.10
N LEU A 317 8.07 34.91 -11.71
CA LEU A 317 8.43 36.07 -10.88
C LEU A 317 9.15 37.15 -11.73
N PRO A 318 8.40 38.04 -12.42
CA PRO A 318 8.98 39.23 -13.05
C PRO A 318 9.41 40.27 -11.99
N CYS A 319 10.69 40.62 -11.96
CA CYS A 319 11.29 41.55 -10.99
C CYS A 319 11.91 42.77 -11.68
N ASN A 320 11.50 43.98 -11.28
CA ASN A 320 11.96 45.29 -11.79
C ASN A 320 11.93 45.41 -13.32
N THR A 321 10.93 44.79 -13.94
CA THR A 321 10.81 44.63 -15.39
C THR A 321 9.43 45.07 -15.88
N SER A 322 9.23 44.98 -17.19
CA SER A 322 7.91 44.97 -17.83
C SER A 322 7.83 43.73 -18.71
N ILE A 323 6.64 43.15 -18.88
CA ILE A 323 6.45 41.92 -19.68
C ILE A 323 6.81 42.16 -21.16
N VAL A 324 6.61 43.38 -21.65
CA VAL A 324 6.99 43.84 -22.99
C VAL A 324 7.57 45.25 -22.87
N SER A 325 8.65 45.59 -23.56
CA SER A 325 9.16 46.97 -23.55
C SER A 325 8.24 47.94 -24.31
N GLY A 326 8.11 49.19 -23.83
CA GLY A 326 7.45 50.27 -24.56
C GLY A 326 6.05 50.65 -24.06
N ASP A 327 5.62 51.85 -24.46
CA ASP A 327 4.43 52.58 -23.98
C ASP A 327 3.11 51.79 -24.04
N LYS A 328 2.43 51.70 -22.89
CA LYS A 328 1.14 50.99 -22.68
C LYS A 328 -0.01 51.92 -22.26
N SER A 329 0.14 53.23 -22.44
CA SER A 329 -0.80 54.25 -21.94
C SER A 329 -2.20 54.22 -22.58
N SER A 330 -2.39 53.51 -23.70
CA SER A 330 -3.71 53.24 -24.29
C SER A 330 -3.73 51.94 -25.08
N GLU A 331 -4.94 51.39 -25.31
CA GLU A 331 -5.17 50.12 -26.02
C GLU A 331 -4.71 50.16 -27.50
N ASP A 332 -4.65 51.36 -28.10
CA ASP A 332 -4.12 51.56 -29.47
C ASP A 332 -2.62 51.26 -29.60
N LYS A 333 -1.87 51.30 -28.49
CA LYS A 333 -0.41 51.16 -28.49
C LYS A 333 0.00 49.72 -28.79
N GLU A 334 0.99 49.55 -29.65
CA GLU A 334 1.47 48.21 -30.02
C GLU A 334 2.02 47.44 -28.81
N ALA A 335 2.78 48.11 -27.94
CA ALA A 335 3.31 47.52 -26.72
C ALA A 335 2.26 47.28 -25.61
N TYR A 336 1.01 47.75 -25.79
CA TYR A 336 -0.16 47.30 -25.02
C TYR A 336 -0.73 46.00 -25.64
N LYS A 337 -0.97 45.97 -26.96
CA LYS A 337 -1.50 44.79 -27.66
C LYS A 337 -0.62 43.56 -27.47
N THR A 338 0.69 43.67 -27.67
CA THR A 338 1.63 42.55 -27.43
C THR A 338 1.67 42.13 -25.96
N MET A 339 1.45 43.05 -25.02
CA MET A 339 1.31 42.70 -23.60
C MET A 339 0.02 41.91 -23.34
N VAL A 340 -1.10 42.28 -23.98
CA VAL A 340 -2.36 41.52 -23.94
C VAL A 340 -2.19 40.12 -24.55
N GLU A 341 -1.47 39.98 -25.67
CA GLU A 341 -1.15 38.68 -26.29
C GLU A 341 -0.33 37.77 -25.36
N TYR A 342 0.68 38.35 -24.67
CA TYR A 342 1.47 37.63 -23.66
C TYR A 342 0.59 37.21 -22.47
N CYS A 343 -0.20 38.13 -21.91
CA CYS A 343 -1.11 37.83 -20.81
C CYS A 343 -2.18 36.78 -21.16
N GLN A 344 -2.72 36.81 -22.38
CA GLN A 344 -3.65 35.78 -22.86
C GLN A 344 -2.98 34.41 -22.92
N THR A 345 -1.76 34.35 -23.49
CA THR A 345 -0.98 33.11 -23.59
C THR A 345 -0.65 32.53 -22.21
N TYR A 346 -0.35 33.38 -21.22
CA TYR A 346 -0.15 32.97 -19.83
C TYR A 346 -1.43 32.41 -19.20
N VAL A 347 -2.57 33.04 -19.45
CA VAL A 347 -3.89 32.61 -18.91
C VAL A 347 -4.37 31.32 -19.57
N ASP A 348 -4.17 31.16 -20.88
CA ASP A 348 -4.55 29.94 -21.61
C ASP A 348 -3.78 28.71 -21.09
N ASN A 349 -2.54 28.90 -20.64
CA ASN A 349 -1.67 27.87 -20.07
C ASN A 349 -1.62 27.87 -18.52
N ASP A 350 -2.52 28.61 -17.87
CA ASP A 350 -2.67 28.69 -16.41
C ASP A 350 -1.41 29.09 -15.62
N ILE A 351 -0.52 29.88 -16.22
CA ILE A 351 0.72 30.37 -15.58
C ILE A 351 0.40 31.33 -14.42
N SER A 352 0.83 30.97 -13.21
CA SER A 352 0.72 31.84 -12.02
C SER A 352 1.83 32.91 -12.01
N ILE A 353 1.51 34.17 -11.69
CA ILE A 353 2.45 35.30 -11.76
C ILE A 353 2.42 36.16 -10.50
N TRP A 354 3.60 36.48 -9.95
CA TRP A 354 3.77 37.52 -8.90
C TRP A 354 4.77 38.58 -9.37
N PHE A 355 4.30 39.80 -9.58
CA PHE A 355 5.13 40.95 -9.95
C PHE A 355 5.85 41.60 -8.76
N HIS A 356 7.12 41.97 -8.92
CA HIS A 356 7.93 42.64 -7.90
C HIS A 356 8.61 43.89 -8.47
N ARG A 357 8.36 45.10 -7.93
CA ARG A 357 8.99 46.35 -8.40
C ARG A 357 9.07 47.41 -7.31
N GLY A 358 10.16 48.18 -7.27
CA GLY A 358 10.26 49.38 -6.42
C GLY A 358 9.36 50.52 -6.92
N GLU A 359 8.74 51.30 -6.03
CA GLU A 359 7.84 52.38 -6.42
C GLU A 359 8.53 53.52 -7.16
N ASN A 360 9.78 53.81 -6.78
CA ASN A 360 10.64 54.84 -7.34
C ASN A 360 11.72 54.26 -8.30
N ASP A 361 11.46 53.08 -8.91
CA ASP A 361 12.36 52.47 -9.90
C ASP A 361 12.58 53.41 -11.11
N PHE A 362 13.80 53.94 -11.22
CA PHE A 362 14.20 54.90 -12.26
C PHE A 362 14.14 54.33 -13.69
N THR A 363 14.02 53.01 -13.87
CA THR A 363 13.84 52.39 -15.19
C THR A 363 12.41 52.47 -15.73
N GLY A 364 11.43 52.81 -14.88
CA GLY A 364 10.04 52.95 -15.29
C GLY A 364 9.03 52.95 -14.13
N PRO A 365 7.86 53.59 -14.31
CA PRO A 365 6.85 53.72 -13.28
C PRO A 365 6.25 52.37 -12.87
N TYR A 366 5.71 52.30 -11.65
CA TYR A 366 5.01 51.11 -11.15
C TYR A 366 3.79 50.68 -12.00
N THR A 367 3.29 51.54 -12.90
CA THR A 367 2.22 51.18 -13.86
C THR A 367 2.64 50.10 -14.86
N GLU A 368 3.95 49.86 -15.07
CA GLU A 368 4.45 48.70 -15.82
C GLU A 368 4.10 47.35 -15.16
N VAL A 369 3.73 47.36 -13.87
CA VAL A 369 3.20 46.21 -13.13
C VAL A 369 1.68 46.22 -13.05
N THR A 370 1.04 47.37 -12.74
CA THR A 370 -0.41 47.39 -12.52
C THR A 370 -1.20 47.07 -13.79
N ILE A 371 -0.78 47.59 -14.95
CA ILE A 371 -1.47 47.38 -16.23
C ILE A 371 -1.57 45.88 -16.59
N PRO A 372 -0.47 45.10 -16.66
CA PRO A 372 -0.58 43.66 -16.94
C PRO A 372 -1.22 42.87 -15.80
N TYR A 373 -1.07 43.29 -14.53
CA TYR A 373 -1.78 42.67 -13.41
C TYR A 373 -3.32 42.76 -13.58
N ASP A 374 -3.84 43.96 -13.89
CA ASP A 374 -5.28 44.17 -14.05
C ASP A 374 -5.83 43.41 -15.27
N VAL A 375 -5.05 43.31 -16.35
CA VAL A 375 -5.36 42.48 -17.53
C VAL A 375 -5.42 40.99 -17.16
N LEU A 376 -4.43 40.46 -16.44
CA LEU A 376 -4.41 39.05 -16.00
C LEU A 376 -5.56 38.73 -15.04
N VAL A 377 -5.84 39.60 -14.07
CA VAL A 377 -6.97 39.45 -13.14
C VAL A 377 -8.30 39.40 -13.89
N LYS A 378 -8.48 40.27 -14.90
CA LYS A 378 -9.66 40.23 -15.77
C LYS A 378 -9.73 38.93 -16.58
N MET A 379 -8.65 38.55 -17.27
CA MET A 379 -8.62 37.36 -18.12
C MET A 379 -8.87 36.06 -17.35
N TYR A 380 -8.28 35.87 -16.17
CA TYR A 380 -8.57 34.70 -15.33
C TYR A 380 -10.02 34.67 -14.84
N LYS A 381 -10.60 35.83 -14.52
CA LYS A 381 -12.02 35.95 -14.16
C LYS A 381 -12.93 35.61 -15.35
N ASP A 382 -12.60 36.08 -16.55
CA ASP A 382 -13.33 35.80 -17.78
C ASP A 382 -13.16 34.31 -18.20
N LYS A 383 -12.04 33.65 -17.84
CA LYS A 383 -11.84 32.18 -17.91
C LYS A 383 -12.62 31.41 -16.82
N GLY A 384 -13.27 32.10 -15.87
CA GLY A 384 -14.16 31.52 -14.86
C GLY A 384 -13.55 31.25 -13.48
N TYR A 385 -12.33 31.73 -13.19
CA TYR A 385 -11.72 31.56 -11.87
C TYR A 385 -12.44 32.38 -10.79
N SER A 386 -12.56 31.82 -9.58
CA SER A 386 -13.07 32.56 -8.42
C SER A 386 -12.08 33.64 -7.97
N GLN A 387 -12.54 34.71 -7.32
CA GLN A 387 -11.64 35.74 -6.79
C GLN A 387 -10.62 35.17 -5.78
N LEU A 388 -10.99 34.12 -5.04
CA LEU A 388 -10.07 33.45 -4.11
C LEU A 388 -8.94 32.73 -4.85
N ASP A 389 -9.21 32.19 -6.04
CA ASP A 389 -8.23 31.46 -6.84
C ASP A 389 -7.40 32.39 -7.73
N ILE A 390 -7.98 33.50 -8.20
CA ILE A 390 -7.23 34.61 -8.80
C ILE A 390 -6.20 35.15 -7.79
N ASN A 391 -6.58 35.36 -6.53
CA ASN A 391 -5.66 35.78 -5.47
C ASN A 391 -4.56 34.74 -5.14
N LYS A 392 -4.73 33.48 -5.56
CA LYS A 392 -3.67 32.44 -5.52
C LYS A 392 -2.80 32.46 -6.79
N LYS A 393 -3.33 32.81 -7.96
CA LYS A 393 -2.60 32.79 -9.25
C LYS A 393 -1.91 34.10 -9.62
N VAL A 394 -2.48 35.26 -9.32
CA VAL A 394 -1.99 36.57 -9.78
C VAL A 394 -1.79 37.51 -8.61
N LYS A 395 -0.58 38.05 -8.48
CA LYS A 395 -0.17 38.92 -7.36
C LYS A 395 0.77 40.03 -7.82
N GLN A 396 0.89 41.07 -7.01
CA GLN A 396 1.87 42.15 -7.21
C GLN A 396 2.37 42.69 -5.86
N THR A 397 3.64 43.12 -5.82
CA THR A 397 4.26 43.79 -4.67
C THR A 397 4.99 45.04 -5.13
N LYS A 398 4.52 46.18 -4.61
CA LYS A 398 5.18 47.47 -4.67
C LYS A 398 6.09 47.62 -3.45
N TYR A 399 7.39 47.68 -3.65
CA TYR A 399 8.34 47.96 -2.58
C TYR A 399 8.51 49.49 -2.42
N SER A 400 8.41 49.96 -1.18
CA SER A 400 8.50 51.37 -0.81
C SER A 400 9.92 51.80 -0.48
N ASP A 401 10.15 53.11 -0.38
CA ASP A 401 11.42 53.67 0.10
C ASP A 401 11.83 53.10 1.47
N ASP A 402 10.89 52.77 2.36
CA ASP A 402 11.19 52.21 3.67
C ASP A 402 11.61 50.73 3.60
N ASP A 403 11.08 49.95 2.65
CA ASP A 403 11.52 48.57 2.42
C ASP A 403 13.00 48.51 2.01
N PHE A 404 13.45 49.41 1.13
CA PHE A 404 14.86 49.48 0.72
C PHE A 404 15.79 49.94 1.86
N LYS A 405 15.32 50.82 2.76
CA LYS A 405 16.07 51.21 3.96
C LYS A 405 16.33 50.03 4.90
N THR A 406 15.46 49.01 4.95
CA THR A 406 15.68 47.82 5.80
C THR A 406 16.93 47.02 5.42
N VAL A 407 17.36 47.11 4.16
CA VAL A 407 18.59 46.48 3.62
C VAL A 407 19.72 47.49 3.35
N GLY A 408 19.62 48.69 3.92
CA GLY A 408 20.64 49.74 3.76
C GLY A 408 20.80 50.28 2.33
N SER A 409 19.76 50.16 1.49
CA SER A 409 19.81 50.54 0.07
C SER A 409 18.92 51.75 -0.25
N THR A 410 19.31 52.48 -1.29
CA THR A 410 18.55 53.56 -1.94
C THR A 410 18.27 53.25 -3.43
N TYR A 411 18.62 52.06 -3.89
CA TYR A 411 18.56 51.66 -5.31
C TYR A 411 17.27 50.91 -5.62
N TYR A 412 16.22 51.66 -5.93
CA TYR A 412 14.85 51.16 -6.11
C TYR A 412 14.66 50.13 -7.24
N HIS A 413 15.61 50.02 -8.17
CA HIS A 413 15.65 48.98 -9.21
C HIS A 413 16.16 47.62 -8.67
N GLY A 414 16.60 47.55 -7.41
CA GLY A 414 17.13 46.35 -6.77
C GLY A 414 16.08 45.41 -6.13
N ALA A 415 14.78 45.62 -6.35
CA ALA A 415 13.71 44.89 -5.63
C ALA A 415 13.75 43.36 -5.79
N THR A 416 14.49 42.82 -6.76
CA THR A 416 14.74 41.38 -6.92
C THR A 416 15.40 40.81 -5.65
N GLY A 417 16.33 41.55 -5.04
CA GLY A 417 16.94 41.20 -3.77
C GLY A 417 16.01 41.34 -2.56
N LEU A 418 14.90 42.09 -2.67
CA LEU A 418 13.84 42.14 -1.66
C LEU A 418 12.79 41.03 -1.88
N MET A 419 12.57 40.59 -3.11
CA MET A 419 11.82 39.36 -3.42
C MET A 419 12.54 38.13 -2.85
N CYS A 420 13.87 38.06 -3.01
CA CYS A 420 14.70 36.99 -2.46
C CYS A 420 14.68 36.86 -0.92
N LEU A 421 14.27 37.92 -0.21
CA LEU A 421 14.06 37.93 1.25
C LEU A 421 12.59 37.76 1.65
N ASN A 422 11.66 37.90 0.72
CA ASN A 422 10.22 37.80 0.98
C ASN A 422 9.80 36.33 1.04
N LYS A 423 9.77 35.76 2.25
CA LYS A 423 9.36 34.36 2.47
C LYS A 423 8.00 34.03 1.84
N ASP A 424 7.03 34.95 1.85
CA ASP A 424 5.72 34.69 1.24
C ASP A 424 5.79 34.51 -0.28
N ALA A 425 6.71 35.21 -0.96
CA ALA A 425 6.94 35.07 -2.40
C ALA A 425 7.57 33.70 -2.73
N ILE A 426 8.57 33.29 -1.94
CA ILE A 426 9.22 31.98 -2.07
C ILE A 426 8.20 30.86 -1.76
N ASP A 427 7.57 30.90 -0.58
CA ASP A 427 6.54 29.94 -0.16
C ASP A 427 5.35 29.87 -1.12
N TRP A 428 5.06 30.94 -1.87
CA TRP A 428 4.00 30.96 -2.87
C TRP A 428 4.41 30.29 -4.18
N VAL A 429 5.64 30.52 -4.67
CA VAL A 429 6.06 29.95 -5.97
C VAL A 429 6.19 28.42 -5.88
N TYR A 430 6.73 27.90 -4.77
CA TYR A 430 6.78 26.45 -4.51
C TYR A 430 5.41 25.78 -4.29
N LYS A 431 4.34 26.57 -4.07
CA LYS A 431 2.96 26.07 -4.01
C LYS A 431 2.25 26.05 -5.37
N GLN A 432 2.92 26.48 -6.44
CA GLN A 432 2.37 26.41 -7.80
C GLN A 432 2.71 25.07 -8.45
N THR A 433 1.71 24.45 -9.09
CA THR A 433 1.83 23.22 -9.86
C THR A 433 0.91 23.28 -11.09
N LYS A 434 1.25 22.55 -12.16
CA LYS A 434 0.34 22.25 -13.29
C LYS A 434 -0.62 21.10 -12.98
N ASP A 435 -0.32 20.36 -11.91
CA ASP A 435 -1.09 19.20 -11.47
C ASP A 435 -2.26 19.65 -10.59
N ASP A 436 -3.45 19.77 -11.18
CA ASP A 436 -4.68 20.05 -10.44
C ASP A 436 -5.19 18.84 -9.63
N SER A 437 -4.46 17.71 -9.61
CA SER A 437 -4.93 16.50 -8.94
C SER A 437 -4.83 16.61 -7.41
N VAL A 438 -5.99 16.58 -6.76
CA VAL A 438 -6.10 16.62 -5.30
C VAL A 438 -6.18 15.18 -4.80
N GLN A 439 -5.25 14.78 -3.94
CA GLN A 439 -5.40 13.54 -3.19
C GLN A 439 -6.52 13.69 -2.16
N LEU A 440 -7.50 12.80 -2.23
CA LEU A 440 -8.59 12.65 -1.29
C LEU A 440 -8.38 11.39 -0.45
N THR A 441 -9.07 11.34 0.69
CA THR A 441 -9.08 10.18 1.58
C THR A 441 -10.51 9.98 2.09
N ALA A 442 -11.02 8.76 2.03
CA ALA A 442 -12.23 8.33 2.71
C ALA A 442 -11.88 7.50 3.94
N SER A 443 -12.81 7.42 4.89
CA SER A 443 -12.55 6.80 6.19
C SER A 443 -13.05 5.36 6.24
N TYR A 444 -12.14 4.43 6.56
CA TYR A 444 -12.48 3.05 6.87
C TYR A 444 -13.39 2.98 8.10
N ASP A 445 -13.03 3.70 9.18
CA ASP A 445 -13.83 3.75 10.42
C ASP A 445 -15.27 4.20 10.16
N LYS A 446 -15.50 5.14 9.23
CA LYS A 446 -16.86 5.50 8.83
C LYS A 446 -17.54 4.36 8.06
N ALA A 447 -16.86 3.74 7.10
CA ALA A 447 -17.41 2.67 6.28
C ALA A 447 -17.79 1.42 7.09
N ILE A 448 -16.91 0.94 7.97
CA ILE A 448 -17.17 -0.24 8.80
C ILE A 448 -18.27 0.02 9.84
N ASN A 449 -18.37 1.25 10.37
CA ASN A 449 -19.47 1.62 11.27
C ASN A 449 -20.81 1.85 10.52
N GLU A 450 -20.82 1.89 9.19
CA GLU A 450 -22.03 1.87 8.36
C GLU A 450 -22.49 0.44 7.98
N VAL A 451 -21.64 -0.58 8.12
CA VAL A 451 -22.02 -1.99 7.99
C VAL A 451 -23.01 -2.39 9.09
N ILE A 452 -23.93 -3.31 8.77
CA ILE A 452 -24.86 -3.97 9.68
C ILE A 452 -24.70 -5.48 9.45
N ILE A 453 -24.60 -6.29 10.50
CA ILE A 453 -24.65 -7.75 10.40
C ILE A 453 -26.08 -8.18 10.80
N PRO A 454 -26.76 -9.07 10.04
CA PRO A 454 -28.04 -9.61 10.46
C PRO A 454 -27.86 -10.59 11.61
N ARG A 455 -28.72 -10.53 12.62
CA ARG A 455 -28.90 -11.62 13.58
C ARG A 455 -30.38 -11.92 13.77
N TYR A 456 -30.76 -13.19 13.60
CA TYR A 456 -32.14 -13.64 13.79
C TYR A 456 -32.29 -14.19 15.21
N GLU A 457 -33.19 -13.61 15.98
CA GLU A 457 -33.52 -14.03 17.35
C GLU A 457 -34.56 -15.18 17.33
N LYS A 458 -34.78 -15.83 18.48
CA LYS A 458 -35.60 -17.07 18.60
C LYS A 458 -37.09 -16.92 18.25
N ASP A 459 -37.59 -15.71 18.05
CA ASP A 459 -38.95 -15.42 17.55
C ASP A 459 -38.98 -15.10 16.04
N GLY A 460 -37.85 -15.27 15.35
CA GLY A 460 -37.66 -14.92 13.95
C GLY A 460 -37.42 -13.42 13.71
N THR A 461 -37.31 -12.59 14.74
CA THR A 461 -37.04 -11.16 14.56
C THR A 461 -35.58 -10.90 14.18
N LYS A 462 -35.36 -10.09 13.14
CA LYS A 462 -34.04 -9.62 12.75
C LYS A 462 -33.60 -8.45 13.63
N THR A 463 -32.51 -8.62 14.36
CA THR A 463 -31.78 -7.53 15.01
C THR A 463 -30.58 -7.09 14.15
N ASN A 464 -30.22 -5.82 14.28
CA ASN A 464 -29.18 -5.18 13.46
C ASN A 464 -27.91 -5.02 14.29
N GLN A 465 -26.94 -5.91 14.08
CA GLN A 465 -25.67 -5.92 14.78
C GLN A 465 -24.64 -4.99 14.10
N LYS A 466 -23.67 -4.49 14.88
CA LYS A 466 -22.48 -3.79 14.37
C LYS A 466 -21.27 -4.71 14.42
N VAL A 467 -20.37 -4.54 13.45
CA VAL A 467 -19.08 -5.25 13.39
C VAL A 467 -18.31 -5.02 14.69
N SER A 468 -17.98 -6.10 15.40
CA SER A 468 -17.27 -6.04 16.68
C SER A 468 -15.81 -5.61 16.51
N GLU A 469 -15.20 -5.05 17.56
CA GLU A 469 -13.76 -4.72 17.53
C GLU A 469 -12.87 -5.97 17.41
N LEU A 470 -13.39 -7.16 17.79
CA LEU A 470 -12.74 -8.44 17.51
C LEU A 470 -12.77 -8.75 16.01
N LEU A 471 -13.95 -8.77 15.38
CA LEU A 471 -14.06 -9.04 13.94
C LEU A 471 -13.29 -8.02 13.09
N LYS A 472 -13.26 -6.74 13.50
CA LYS A 472 -12.43 -5.70 12.85
C LYS A 472 -10.93 -6.01 12.83
N ALA A 473 -10.41 -6.84 13.74
CA ALA A 473 -8.99 -7.22 13.77
C ALA A 473 -8.58 -8.12 12.60
N HIS A 474 -9.54 -8.79 11.95
CA HIS A 474 -9.33 -9.68 10.79
C HIS A 474 -9.52 -8.93 9.44
N LEU A 475 -9.86 -7.63 9.49
CA LEU A 475 -10.18 -6.81 8.32
C LEU A 475 -9.07 -5.80 7.95
N ASN A 476 -9.06 -5.37 6.68
CA ASN A 476 -8.13 -4.39 6.15
C ASN A 476 -8.56 -2.96 6.52
N THR A 477 -8.12 -2.48 7.69
CA THR A 477 -8.49 -1.19 8.30
C THR A 477 -7.95 0.08 7.61
N LYS A 478 -7.69 0.05 6.30
CA LYS A 478 -7.08 1.17 5.56
C LYS A 478 -8.11 2.14 4.99
N ASP A 479 -7.90 3.42 5.30
CA ASP A 479 -8.52 4.55 4.61
C ASP A 479 -8.18 4.52 3.10
N LEU A 480 -9.21 4.62 2.26
CA LEU A 480 -9.09 4.59 0.80
C LEU A 480 -8.62 5.95 0.27
N MET A 481 -7.55 5.96 -0.50
CA MET A 481 -7.03 7.15 -1.18
C MET A 481 -7.62 7.28 -2.59
N ALA A 482 -7.82 8.52 -3.06
CA ALA A 482 -8.28 8.77 -4.42
C ALA A 482 -7.67 10.02 -5.05
N THR A 483 -7.26 9.91 -6.31
CA THR A 483 -6.72 11.03 -7.09
C THR A 483 -7.86 11.75 -7.82
N LYS A 484 -8.18 12.98 -7.42
CA LYS A 484 -9.26 13.79 -8.02
C LYS A 484 -8.81 14.56 -9.25
N ASP A 485 -9.31 14.20 -10.42
CA ASP A 485 -9.24 15.02 -11.63
C ASP A 485 -10.44 16.00 -11.66
N SER A 486 -10.16 17.29 -11.51
CA SER A 486 -11.17 18.35 -11.51
C SER A 486 -11.64 18.78 -12.90
N LYS A 487 -10.94 18.38 -13.97
CA LYS A 487 -11.26 18.65 -15.38
C LYS A 487 -12.18 17.55 -15.94
N GLU A 488 -11.80 16.28 -15.75
CA GLU A 488 -12.56 15.09 -16.17
C GLU A 488 -13.73 14.72 -15.25
N LYS A 489 -13.86 15.40 -14.11
CA LYS A 489 -14.80 15.10 -13.00
C LYS A 489 -14.73 13.62 -12.61
N ALA A 490 -13.53 13.16 -12.33
CA ALA A 490 -13.22 11.77 -12.03
C ALA A 490 -12.39 11.64 -10.76
N LEU A 491 -12.62 10.59 -9.97
CA LEU A 491 -11.83 10.20 -8.81
C LEU A 491 -11.20 8.84 -9.12
N THR A 492 -9.88 8.75 -9.22
CA THR A 492 -9.20 7.48 -9.52
C THR A 492 -8.81 6.78 -8.23
N VAL A 493 -9.19 5.49 -8.08
CA VAL A 493 -8.89 4.63 -6.92
C VAL A 493 -8.07 3.40 -7.34
N ASP A 494 -7.40 2.75 -6.40
CA ASP A 494 -6.55 1.57 -6.61
C ASP A 494 -7.27 0.21 -6.47
N ILE A 495 -8.56 0.23 -6.11
CA ILE A 495 -9.45 -0.94 -6.07
C ILE A 495 -10.20 -1.15 -7.39
N GLN A 496 -10.53 -2.39 -7.71
CA GLN A 496 -11.44 -2.76 -8.81
C GLN A 496 -12.89 -2.68 -8.30
N LEU A 497 -13.83 -2.24 -9.14
CA LEU A 497 -15.24 -2.01 -8.75
C LEU A 497 -16.24 -2.64 -9.73
N LYS A 498 -15.77 -3.06 -10.91
CA LYS A 498 -16.57 -3.76 -11.91
C LYS A 498 -15.89 -5.06 -12.36
N ASP A 499 -16.70 -6.04 -12.75
CA ASP A 499 -16.25 -7.37 -13.21
C ASP A 499 -15.35 -8.04 -12.16
N VAL A 500 -15.71 -7.85 -10.88
CA VAL A 500 -14.94 -8.27 -9.70
C VAL A 500 -15.11 -9.76 -9.45
N TYR A 501 -14.00 -10.44 -9.13
CA TYR A 501 -13.99 -11.78 -8.56
C TYR A 501 -13.30 -11.73 -7.19
N LEU A 502 -14.07 -11.97 -6.12
CA LEU A 502 -13.55 -12.13 -4.76
C LEU A 502 -13.13 -13.59 -4.56
N ASN A 503 -11.95 -13.91 -5.08
CA ASN A 503 -11.30 -15.21 -4.88
C ASN A 503 -10.91 -15.42 -3.40
N SER A 504 -10.72 -16.68 -2.99
CA SER A 504 -10.13 -17.03 -1.71
C SER A 504 -8.66 -17.47 -1.85
N GLU A 505 -7.86 -17.19 -0.83
CA GLU A 505 -6.57 -17.86 -0.58
C GLU A 505 -6.68 -18.76 0.67
N TYR A 506 -7.88 -19.29 0.93
CA TYR A 506 -8.08 -20.34 1.92
C TYR A 506 -7.23 -21.57 1.55
N LEU A 507 -6.79 -22.27 2.60
CA LEU A 507 -6.01 -23.48 2.51
C LEU A 507 -6.47 -24.39 3.65
N ASN A 508 -7.19 -25.45 3.31
CA ASN A 508 -7.74 -26.43 4.25
C ASN A 508 -6.64 -26.95 5.18
N GLY A 509 -6.87 -26.86 6.48
CA GLY A 509 -5.91 -27.24 7.53
C GLY A 509 -4.76 -26.26 7.73
N LYS A 510 -4.80 -25.06 7.15
CA LYS A 510 -3.69 -24.10 7.23
C LYS A 510 -4.07 -22.63 7.37
N SER A 511 -5.10 -22.17 6.67
CA SER A 511 -5.62 -20.80 6.77
C SER A 511 -6.58 -20.65 7.95
N GLU A 512 -6.92 -19.42 8.29
CA GLU A 512 -8.01 -19.12 9.23
C GLU A 512 -9.36 -19.28 8.51
N ALA A 513 -10.36 -19.82 9.21
CA ALA A 513 -11.74 -19.90 8.75
C ALA A 513 -12.36 -18.52 8.43
N GLY A 514 -13.37 -18.51 7.56
CA GLY A 514 -14.08 -17.29 7.16
C GLY A 514 -13.30 -16.36 6.23
N MET A 515 -12.27 -16.86 5.54
CA MET A 515 -11.43 -16.08 4.63
C MET A 515 -12.26 -15.39 3.53
N SER A 516 -13.19 -16.13 2.91
CA SER A 516 -14.10 -15.57 1.91
C SER A 516 -15.06 -14.51 2.48
N TYR A 517 -15.55 -14.68 3.71
CA TYR A 517 -16.35 -13.67 4.41
C TYR A 517 -15.55 -12.39 4.70
N TYR A 518 -14.30 -12.52 5.17
CA TYR A 518 -13.41 -11.37 5.38
C TYR A 518 -13.14 -10.63 4.06
N ASN A 519 -12.91 -11.35 2.96
CA ASN A 519 -12.74 -10.76 1.63
C ASN A 519 -14.00 -9.99 1.17
N MET A 520 -15.20 -10.52 1.43
CA MET A 520 -16.47 -9.83 1.17
C MET A 520 -16.62 -8.55 2.00
N LEU A 521 -16.36 -8.58 3.31
CA LEU A 521 -16.41 -7.39 4.17
C LEU A 521 -15.36 -6.33 3.78
N ASN A 522 -14.16 -6.75 3.41
CA ASN A 522 -13.09 -5.87 2.92
C ASN A 522 -13.49 -5.18 1.60
N PHE A 523 -14.12 -5.90 0.68
CA PHE A 523 -14.66 -5.29 -0.54
C PHE A 523 -15.84 -4.35 -0.25
N TYR A 524 -16.80 -4.78 0.56
CA TYR A 524 -18.00 -4.03 0.91
C TYR A 524 -17.69 -2.70 1.62
N THR A 525 -16.73 -2.69 2.56
CA THR A 525 -16.23 -1.45 3.16
C THR A 525 -15.52 -0.56 2.14
N ASN A 526 -14.69 -1.11 1.26
CA ASN A 526 -14.06 -0.36 0.18
C ASN A 526 -15.08 0.33 -0.76
N VAL A 527 -16.18 -0.33 -1.13
CA VAL A 527 -17.26 0.31 -1.91
C VAL A 527 -17.97 1.40 -1.10
N LYS A 528 -18.22 1.21 0.21
CA LYS A 528 -18.73 2.28 1.08
C LYS A 528 -17.74 3.47 1.18
N GLN A 529 -16.43 3.24 1.15
CA GLN A 529 -15.42 4.31 1.08
C GLN A 529 -15.50 5.08 -0.26
N VAL A 530 -15.66 4.40 -1.40
CA VAL A 530 -15.91 5.06 -2.70
C VAL A 530 -17.18 5.92 -2.67
N LYS A 531 -18.26 5.41 -2.04
CA LYS A 531 -19.48 6.18 -1.85
C LYS A 531 -19.24 7.46 -1.03
N GLN A 532 -18.44 7.42 0.05
CA GLN A 532 -18.06 8.64 0.79
C GLN A 532 -17.35 9.66 -0.12
N LEU A 533 -16.44 9.21 -1.00
CA LEU A 533 -15.73 10.09 -1.93
C LEU A 533 -16.68 10.76 -2.94
N LEU A 534 -17.64 10.00 -3.49
CA LEU A 534 -18.63 10.50 -4.45
C LEU A 534 -19.68 11.40 -3.80
N ASP A 535 -20.18 11.06 -2.62
CA ASP A 535 -21.10 11.91 -1.85
C ASP A 535 -20.42 13.23 -1.42
N ALA A 536 -19.11 13.22 -1.17
CA ALA A 536 -18.30 14.42 -0.92
C ALA A 536 -17.92 15.22 -2.19
N ASN A 537 -18.08 14.65 -3.38
CA ASN A 537 -17.77 15.30 -4.67
C ASN A 537 -18.95 15.18 -5.65
N PRO A 538 -20.09 15.87 -5.43
CA PRO A 538 -21.27 15.74 -6.27
C PRO A 538 -21.01 16.01 -7.76
N GLY A 539 -21.50 15.12 -8.62
CA GLY A 539 -21.32 15.21 -10.08
C GLY A 539 -19.95 14.74 -10.58
N TYR A 540 -19.19 14.01 -9.75
CA TYR A 540 -18.00 13.25 -10.17
C TYR A 540 -18.35 11.78 -10.44
N SER A 541 -17.47 11.12 -11.18
CA SER A 541 -17.42 9.67 -11.43
C SER A 541 -16.22 9.07 -10.70
N VAL A 542 -16.20 7.75 -10.52
CA VAL A 542 -15.02 7.00 -10.06
C VAL A 542 -14.36 6.30 -11.25
N ILE A 543 -13.04 6.20 -11.24
CA ILE A 543 -12.26 5.36 -12.16
C ILE A 543 -11.60 4.28 -11.30
N ASP A 544 -11.95 3.02 -11.55
CA ASP A 544 -11.41 1.87 -10.82
C ASP A 544 -10.00 1.47 -11.33
N SER A 545 -9.35 0.51 -10.67
CA SER A 545 -7.99 0.09 -11.03
C SER A 545 -7.87 -0.56 -12.41
N GLN A 546 -8.96 -1.10 -12.96
CA GLN A 546 -9.05 -1.62 -14.33
C GLN A 546 -9.45 -0.52 -15.34
N LYS A 547 -9.58 0.73 -14.88
CA LYS A 547 -9.93 1.95 -15.63
C LYS A 547 -11.39 2.00 -16.08
N ASN A 548 -12.29 1.28 -15.43
CA ASN A 548 -13.72 1.45 -15.62
C ASN A 548 -14.14 2.82 -15.05
N LYS A 549 -14.65 3.73 -15.90
CA LYS A 549 -15.28 4.99 -15.46
C LYS A 549 -16.74 4.70 -15.08
N LEU A 550 -17.00 4.64 -13.78
CA LEU A 550 -18.29 4.27 -13.19
C LEU A 550 -18.92 5.52 -12.54
N ASP A 551 -20.25 5.63 -12.57
CA ASP A 551 -20.96 6.72 -11.92
C ASP A 551 -21.48 6.34 -10.53
N LYS A 552 -22.12 7.29 -9.86
CA LYS A 552 -22.68 7.07 -8.53
C LYS A 552 -23.85 6.07 -8.53
N VAL A 553 -24.60 5.95 -9.61
CA VAL A 553 -25.75 5.03 -9.69
C VAL A 553 -25.25 3.58 -9.67
N TYR A 554 -24.21 3.27 -10.45
CA TYR A 554 -23.54 1.97 -10.39
C TYR A 554 -23.02 1.65 -8.98
N ILE A 555 -22.45 2.63 -8.26
CA ILE A 555 -21.93 2.43 -6.90
C ILE A 555 -23.04 2.28 -5.85
N ASP A 556 -24.15 3.01 -5.97
CA ASP A 556 -25.32 2.80 -5.09
C ASP A 556 -25.99 1.43 -5.38
N GLU A 557 -26.07 0.98 -6.64
CA GLU A 557 -26.61 -0.34 -7.04
C GLU A 557 -25.70 -1.49 -6.56
N LEU A 558 -24.38 -1.34 -6.67
CA LEU A 558 -23.40 -2.28 -6.13
C LEU A 558 -23.49 -2.41 -4.61
N LEU A 559 -23.72 -1.29 -3.90
CA LEU A 559 -23.98 -1.34 -2.47
C LEU A 559 -25.32 -2.01 -2.15
N GLY A 560 -26.38 -1.78 -2.92
CA GLY A 560 -27.65 -2.49 -2.77
C GLY A 560 -27.52 -4.01 -2.93
N LEU A 561 -26.64 -4.49 -3.82
CA LEU A 561 -26.31 -5.91 -3.96
C LEU A 561 -25.49 -6.43 -2.78
N LEU A 562 -24.49 -5.69 -2.33
CA LEU A 562 -23.65 -6.09 -1.19
C LEU A 562 -24.42 -6.07 0.14
N ASP A 563 -25.32 -5.11 0.32
CA ASP A 563 -26.27 -5.06 1.43
C ASP A 563 -27.12 -6.35 1.45
N GLN A 564 -27.66 -6.80 0.30
CA GLN A 564 -28.44 -8.04 0.14
C GLN A 564 -27.63 -9.32 0.43
N ILE A 565 -26.40 -9.44 -0.10
CA ILE A 565 -25.49 -10.58 0.15
C ILE A 565 -25.17 -10.69 1.64
N ASN A 566 -24.78 -9.59 2.27
CA ASN A 566 -24.46 -9.52 3.70
C ASN A 566 -25.69 -9.77 4.59
N ASP A 567 -26.88 -9.38 4.14
CA ASP A 567 -28.16 -9.66 4.82
C ASP A 567 -28.64 -11.11 4.67
N MET A 568 -28.01 -11.90 3.78
CA MET A 568 -28.45 -13.24 3.37
C MET A 568 -29.90 -13.23 2.85
N ASP A 569 -30.31 -12.22 2.08
CA ASP A 569 -31.70 -12.14 1.58
C ASP A 569 -31.97 -13.32 0.61
N PRO A 570 -32.96 -14.21 0.90
CA PRO A 570 -33.35 -15.32 0.03
C PRO A 570 -33.83 -14.93 -1.38
N LYS A 571 -33.94 -13.62 -1.68
CA LYS A 571 -34.31 -13.07 -3.00
C LYS A 571 -33.13 -12.49 -3.76
N THR A 572 -31.92 -12.52 -3.18
CA THR A 572 -30.68 -12.14 -3.87
C THR A 572 -30.50 -13.05 -5.10
N ASN A 573 -30.19 -12.48 -6.26
CA ASN A 573 -29.98 -13.24 -7.49
C ASN A 573 -28.56 -13.85 -7.48
N LEU A 574 -28.40 -14.90 -6.68
CA LEU A 574 -27.19 -15.73 -6.56
C LEU A 574 -27.32 -16.97 -7.45
N LYS A 575 -26.25 -17.28 -8.19
CA LYS A 575 -26.18 -18.44 -9.09
C LYS A 575 -24.86 -19.16 -8.90
N TYR A 576 -24.89 -20.49 -8.89
CA TYR A 576 -23.66 -21.28 -8.86
C TYR A 576 -22.89 -21.09 -10.17
N ASP A 577 -21.60 -20.80 -10.10
CA ASP A 577 -20.76 -20.55 -11.28
C ASP A 577 -20.36 -21.88 -11.90
N MET A 578 -21.10 -22.33 -12.92
CA MET A 578 -20.82 -23.59 -13.62
C MET A 578 -19.43 -23.63 -14.28
N ASP A 579 -18.76 -22.48 -14.42
CA ASP A 579 -17.34 -22.40 -14.81
C ASP A 579 -16.38 -23.00 -13.78
N SER A 580 -16.81 -23.23 -12.52
CA SER A 580 -15.98 -23.73 -11.40
C SER A 580 -16.23 -25.19 -11.00
N VAL A 581 -17.10 -25.89 -11.74
CA VAL A 581 -17.24 -27.35 -11.64
C VAL A 581 -15.93 -28.05 -12.04
N TYR A 582 -15.58 -29.16 -11.38
CA TYR A 582 -14.29 -29.84 -11.56
C TYR A 582 -13.93 -30.22 -13.02
N ASP A 583 -14.92 -30.50 -13.89
CA ASP A 583 -14.73 -30.85 -15.29
C ASP A 583 -14.95 -29.69 -16.29
N SER A 584 -15.25 -28.48 -15.78
CA SER A 584 -15.44 -27.27 -16.59
C SER A 584 -14.18 -26.95 -17.41
N LYS A 585 -14.39 -26.40 -18.62
CA LYS A 585 -13.30 -25.89 -19.46
C LYS A 585 -12.54 -24.74 -18.78
N VAL A 586 -13.24 -23.87 -18.04
CA VAL A 586 -12.64 -22.71 -17.36
C VAL A 586 -11.91 -23.17 -16.10
N PHE A 587 -12.51 -24.06 -15.30
CA PHE A 587 -11.83 -24.71 -14.18
C PHE A 587 -10.54 -25.44 -14.60
N ASN A 588 -10.52 -26.05 -15.79
CA ASN A 588 -9.31 -26.67 -16.36
C ASN A 588 -8.24 -25.68 -16.89
N GLN A 589 -8.50 -24.37 -16.86
CA GLN A 589 -7.60 -23.33 -17.36
C GLN A 589 -7.21 -22.28 -16.29
N GLU A 590 -8.10 -21.97 -15.36
CA GLU A 590 -7.91 -21.00 -14.29
C GLU A 590 -7.58 -21.72 -12.97
N THR A 591 -6.29 -21.76 -12.61
CA THR A 591 -5.77 -22.54 -11.48
C THR A 591 -6.18 -22.04 -10.09
N THR A 592 -6.83 -20.88 -10.00
CA THR A 592 -7.26 -20.25 -8.75
C THR A 592 -8.70 -20.57 -8.36
N ARG A 593 -9.50 -21.17 -9.26
CA ARG A 593 -10.89 -21.56 -8.93
C ARG A 593 -10.91 -22.77 -8.00
N GLY A 594 -11.57 -22.63 -6.85
CA GLY A 594 -12.05 -23.72 -6.01
C GLY A 594 -13.42 -24.26 -6.45
N GLY A 595 -14.06 -25.08 -5.62
CA GLY A 595 -15.30 -25.80 -5.97
C GLY A 595 -16.61 -24.99 -5.92
N THR A 596 -16.66 -23.89 -5.17
CA THR A 596 -17.91 -23.13 -4.95
C THR A 596 -17.71 -21.64 -5.24
N ASP A 597 -17.75 -21.26 -6.52
CA ASP A 597 -17.89 -19.86 -6.90
C ASP A 597 -19.36 -19.51 -7.12
N VAL A 598 -19.77 -18.31 -6.69
CA VAL A 598 -21.13 -17.78 -6.82
C VAL A 598 -21.11 -16.49 -7.63
N ILE A 599 -21.98 -16.41 -8.63
CA ILE A 599 -22.28 -15.18 -9.38
C ILE A 599 -23.44 -14.47 -8.68
N ALA A 600 -23.18 -13.28 -8.13
CA ALA A 600 -24.21 -12.38 -7.62
C ALA A 600 -24.56 -11.30 -8.64
N THR A 601 -25.84 -11.03 -8.83
CA THR A 601 -26.34 -9.98 -9.72
C THR A 601 -27.38 -9.11 -9.00
N SER A 602 -27.38 -7.82 -9.28
CA SER A 602 -28.42 -6.86 -8.85
C SER A 602 -29.82 -7.23 -9.36
N GLN A 603 -30.87 -6.65 -8.76
CA GLN A 603 -32.26 -6.85 -9.21
C GLN A 603 -32.53 -6.10 -10.53
N GLU A 604 -31.85 -4.97 -10.73
CA GLU A 604 -31.84 -4.14 -11.92
C GLU A 604 -31.00 -4.76 -13.06
N GLY A 605 -30.00 -5.57 -12.72
CA GLY A 605 -29.17 -6.34 -13.65
C GLY A 605 -28.00 -5.59 -14.28
N ASN A 606 -27.64 -4.38 -13.82
CA ASN A 606 -26.51 -3.63 -14.36
C ASN A 606 -25.19 -3.94 -13.64
N VAL A 607 -25.28 -4.33 -12.35
CA VAL A 607 -24.16 -4.75 -11.52
C VAL A 607 -24.14 -6.27 -11.30
N SER A 608 -22.96 -6.88 -11.43
CA SER A 608 -22.66 -8.23 -10.97
C SER A 608 -21.24 -8.33 -10.42
N LEU A 609 -21.02 -9.34 -9.55
CA LEU A 609 -19.71 -9.74 -9.03
C LEU A 609 -19.70 -11.26 -8.85
N LYS A 610 -18.51 -11.88 -8.90
CA LYS A 610 -18.30 -13.27 -8.48
C LYS A 610 -17.62 -13.30 -7.12
N PHE A 611 -17.93 -14.28 -6.27
CA PHE A 611 -17.23 -14.52 -5.01
C PHE A 611 -17.06 -16.02 -4.75
N HIS A 612 -15.99 -16.40 -4.06
CA HIS A 612 -15.77 -17.77 -3.61
C HIS A 612 -16.51 -18.04 -2.29
N ILE A 613 -16.88 -19.28 -2.04
CA ILE A 613 -17.27 -19.79 -0.72
C ILE A 613 -16.29 -20.92 -0.40
N ASP A 614 -15.58 -20.79 0.73
CA ASP A 614 -14.50 -21.71 1.10
C ASP A 614 -15.01 -23.15 1.24
N SER A 615 -14.18 -24.14 0.91
CA SER A 615 -14.46 -25.59 1.01
C SER A 615 -14.64 -26.10 2.45
N HIS A 616 -14.45 -25.22 3.43
CA HIS A 616 -14.73 -25.40 4.86
C HIS A 616 -15.86 -24.49 5.36
N GLY A 617 -16.69 -23.90 4.49
CA GLY A 617 -17.84 -23.09 4.87
C GLY A 617 -17.56 -21.58 4.91
N TRP A 618 -18.61 -20.76 4.73
CA TRP A 618 -18.49 -19.29 4.65
C TRP A 618 -18.01 -18.64 5.96
N TRP A 619 -18.33 -19.25 7.09
CA TRP A 619 -17.92 -18.91 8.45
C TRP A 619 -17.09 -20.04 9.10
N GLY A 620 -16.53 -20.98 8.33
CA GLY A 620 -15.81 -22.15 8.88
C GLY A 620 -16.72 -23.34 9.19
N TYR A 621 -16.16 -24.31 9.92
CA TYR A 621 -16.80 -25.60 10.18
C TYR A 621 -16.88 -25.91 11.68
N ASP A 622 -18.09 -26.14 12.18
CA ASP A 622 -18.33 -26.48 13.58
C ASP A 622 -18.02 -27.96 13.87
N LEU A 623 -18.52 -28.88 13.03
CA LEU A 623 -18.54 -30.32 13.28
C LEU A 623 -17.15 -30.99 13.13
N GLY A 624 -16.34 -30.92 14.19
CA GLY A 624 -15.10 -31.68 14.33
C GLY A 624 -13.84 -31.03 13.74
N ALA A 625 -13.98 -29.87 13.12
CA ALA A 625 -12.87 -28.89 13.01
C ALA A 625 -12.85 -27.92 14.20
N ASP A 626 -14.00 -27.71 14.88
CA ASP A 626 -14.22 -26.77 15.98
C ASP A 626 -13.77 -25.32 15.63
N ASP A 627 -13.80 -24.94 14.34
CA ASP A 627 -13.16 -23.72 13.82
C ASP A 627 -14.11 -22.60 13.36
N SER A 628 -15.43 -22.85 13.39
CA SER A 628 -16.49 -21.89 13.05
C SER A 628 -16.32 -20.52 13.73
N ILE A 629 -16.53 -19.46 12.96
CA ILE A 629 -16.44 -18.05 13.39
C ILE A 629 -17.81 -17.44 13.68
N THR A 630 -18.90 -18.21 13.70
CA THR A 630 -20.26 -17.69 13.92
C THR A 630 -20.37 -16.81 15.17
N SER A 631 -19.74 -17.20 16.28
CA SER A 631 -19.68 -16.38 17.51
C SER A 631 -18.88 -15.08 17.38
N LEU A 632 -17.85 -15.03 16.52
CA LEU A 632 -17.10 -13.81 16.20
C LEU A 632 -17.94 -12.86 15.33
N VAL A 633 -18.67 -13.40 14.35
CA VAL A 633 -19.58 -12.66 13.46
C VAL A 633 -20.78 -12.11 14.22
N MET A 634 -21.36 -12.92 15.10
CA MET A 634 -22.37 -12.52 16.10
C MET A 634 -21.80 -11.70 17.26
N GLY A 635 -20.54 -11.27 17.16
CA GLY A 635 -19.90 -10.24 17.99
C GLY A 635 -19.92 -10.52 19.49
N PHE A 636 -19.85 -11.78 19.88
CA PHE A 636 -19.60 -12.19 21.26
C PHE A 636 -18.19 -11.76 21.71
N ASP A 637 -17.94 -11.75 23.02
CA ASP A 637 -16.58 -11.51 23.53
C ASP A 637 -15.71 -12.77 23.44
N GLN A 638 -14.39 -12.60 23.53
CA GLN A 638 -13.43 -13.70 23.39
C GLN A 638 -13.71 -14.85 24.36
N LYS A 639 -14.16 -14.58 25.59
CA LYS A 639 -14.43 -15.63 26.58
C LYS A 639 -15.67 -16.44 26.22
N ALA A 640 -16.67 -15.81 25.59
CA ALA A 640 -17.82 -16.52 25.05
C ALA A 640 -17.41 -17.37 23.83
N ILE A 641 -16.59 -16.83 22.91
CA ILE A 641 -16.04 -17.58 21.76
C ILE A 641 -15.18 -18.77 22.22
N ASP A 642 -14.31 -18.58 23.22
CA ASP A 642 -13.45 -19.63 23.79
C ASP A 642 -14.24 -20.73 24.51
N ALA A 643 -15.43 -20.42 25.05
CA ALA A 643 -16.31 -21.37 25.71
C ALA A 643 -17.16 -22.15 24.71
N ASP A 644 -17.69 -21.45 23.71
CA ASP A 644 -18.49 -21.98 22.61
C ASP A 644 -17.72 -23.06 21.82
N ARG A 645 -16.46 -22.75 21.45
CA ARG A 645 -15.53 -23.70 20.82
C ARG A 645 -15.10 -24.89 21.70
N ALA A 646 -15.50 -24.94 22.98
CA ALA A 646 -15.23 -26.07 23.85
C ALA A 646 -16.38 -27.11 23.87
N GLU A 647 -17.54 -26.80 23.28
CA GLU A 647 -18.74 -27.66 23.32
C GLU A 647 -18.85 -28.63 22.12
N ARG A 648 -18.00 -28.52 21.09
CA ARG A 648 -17.94 -29.34 19.84
C ARG A 648 -19.17 -29.30 18.92
N GLU A 649 -20.30 -28.82 19.42
CA GLU A 649 -21.52 -28.54 18.65
C GLU A 649 -22.11 -27.22 19.15
N SER A 650 -21.57 -26.10 18.68
CA SER A 650 -21.85 -24.74 19.16
C SER A 650 -23.34 -24.44 19.22
N PRO A 651 -23.91 -24.18 20.43
CA PRO A 651 -25.27 -23.67 20.56
C PRO A 651 -25.49 -22.32 19.89
N ILE A 652 -24.42 -21.54 19.66
CA ILE A 652 -24.47 -20.23 19.00
C ILE A 652 -24.55 -20.42 17.48
N THR A 653 -23.73 -21.30 16.90
CA THR A 653 -23.85 -21.69 15.49
C THR A 653 -25.26 -22.20 15.22
N LYS A 654 -25.78 -23.17 15.99
CA LYS A 654 -27.16 -23.72 15.80
C LYS A 654 -28.26 -22.66 15.78
N GLN A 655 -28.10 -21.57 16.53
CA GLN A 655 -29.06 -20.47 16.61
C GLN A 655 -28.94 -19.46 15.46
N TYR A 656 -27.72 -19.07 15.10
CA TYR A 656 -27.46 -17.88 14.27
C TYR A 656 -26.78 -18.15 12.93
N GLY A 657 -26.54 -19.42 12.59
CA GLY A 657 -26.28 -19.84 11.22
C GLY A 657 -27.37 -19.36 10.24
N ASN A 658 -27.00 -19.21 8.98
CA ASN A 658 -27.84 -18.61 7.96
C ASN A 658 -27.57 -19.26 6.60
N PHE A 659 -28.31 -18.90 5.55
CA PHE A 659 -28.29 -19.63 4.28
C PHE A 659 -28.20 -18.71 3.06
N PHE A 660 -27.22 -18.94 2.19
CA PHE A 660 -27.26 -18.45 0.82
C PHE A 660 -28.24 -19.29 -0.01
N VAL A 661 -29.20 -18.64 -0.67
CA VAL A 661 -30.07 -19.31 -1.65
C VAL A 661 -29.42 -19.22 -3.03
N ILE A 662 -28.72 -20.27 -3.43
CA ILE A 662 -27.95 -20.31 -4.68
C ILE A 662 -28.75 -21.07 -5.74
N GLU A 663 -29.11 -20.41 -6.85
CA GLU A 663 -29.79 -21.09 -7.98
C GLU A 663 -28.77 -21.93 -8.79
N MET A 664 -29.08 -23.22 -8.95
CA MET A 664 -28.30 -24.20 -9.71
C MET A 664 -28.84 -24.33 -11.15
N GLU A 665 -28.02 -24.80 -12.10
CA GLU A 665 -28.49 -25.08 -13.47
C GLU A 665 -29.33 -26.37 -13.51
N ASN A 666 -30.66 -26.23 -13.64
CA ASN A 666 -31.59 -27.36 -13.71
C ASN A 666 -31.90 -27.77 -15.16
N ALA A 667 -31.65 -29.04 -15.50
CA ALA A 667 -32.03 -29.69 -16.75
C ALA A 667 -33.53 -30.09 -16.80
N GLY A 668 -34.19 -30.15 -15.65
CA GLY A 668 -35.64 -30.22 -15.53
C GLY A 668 -36.34 -28.90 -15.88
N LYS A 669 -37.66 -28.82 -15.64
CA LYS A 669 -38.45 -27.59 -15.92
C LYS A 669 -38.56 -26.63 -14.74
N GLY A 670 -38.35 -27.16 -13.53
CA GLY A 670 -38.46 -26.42 -12.29
C GLY A 670 -37.24 -25.56 -11.99
N LYS A 671 -37.12 -25.18 -10.71
CA LYS A 671 -35.91 -24.62 -10.12
C LYS A 671 -35.25 -25.65 -9.22
N TRP A 672 -33.94 -25.50 -9.06
CA TRP A 672 -33.10 -26.28 -8.15
C TRP A 672 -32.20 -25.27 -7.45
N TYR A 673 -32.18 -25.33 -6.12
CA TYR A 673 -31.43 -24.43 -5.27
C TYR A 673 -30.58 -25.24 -4.30
N MET A 674 -29.36 -24.78 -4.07
CA MET A 674 -28.57 -25.14 -2.90
C MET A 674 -28.82 -24.07 -1.83
N LEU A 675 -29.25 -24.47 -0.65
CA LEU A 675 -29.36 -23.59 0.52
C LEU A 675 -28.03 -23.65 1.28
N ASN A 676 -26.94 -23.19 0.66
CA ASN A 676 -25.62 -23.29 1.28
C ASN A 676 -25.62 -22.57 2.64
N GLY A 677 -25.38 -23.34 3.70
CA GLY A 677 -25.25 -22.83 5.05
C GLY A 677 -24.04 -21.91 5.18
N THR A 678 -24.07 -21.06 6.18
CA THR A 678 -22.89 -20.26 6.56
C THR A 678 -21.79 -21.10 7.19
N ASP A 679 -22.14 -22.24 7.80
CA ASP A 679 -21.17 -23.26 8.18
C ASP A 679 -20.91 -24.18 6.95
N LEU A 680 -20.77 -25.51 7.07
CA LEU A 680 -20.39 -26.34 5.91
C LEU A 680 -21.53 -26.91 5.05
N GLU A 681 -22.77 -26.89 5.52
CA GLU A 681 -23.77 -27.87 5.09
C GLU A 681 -24.84 -27.34 4.12
N ASN A 682 -25.50 -28.23 3.36
CA ASN A 682 -26.16 -27.83 2.11
C ASN A 682 -27.49 -28.57 1.83
N PRO A 683 -28.63 -28.17 2.44
CA PRO A 683 -29.94 -28.67 2.07
C PRO A 683 -30.25 -28.29 0.63
N ILE A 684 -30.80 -29.22 -0.12
CA ILE A 684 -31.09 -29.01 -1.53
C ILE A 684 -32.60 -28.91 -1.71
N ILE A 685 -33.09 -27.88 -2.40
CA ILE A 685 -34.52 -27.68 -2.61
C ILE A 685 -34.86 -27.45 -4.10
N TYR A 686 -35.77 -28.27 -4.59
CA TYR A 686 -36.36 -28.20 -5.92
C TYR A 686 -37.77 -27.60 -5.84
N VAL A 687 -38.13 -26.80 -6.84
CA VAL A 687 -39.48 -26.21 -6.96
C VAL A 687 -40.00 -26.47 -8.36
N SER A 688 -41.18 -27.08 -8.47
CA SER A 688 -41.89 -27.36 -9.72
C SER A 688 -42.08 -26.12 -10.63
N SER A 689 -42.24 -26.36 -11.94
CA SER A 689 -42.37 -25.30 -12.94
C SER A 689 -43.66 -24.46 -12.86
N ASP A 690 -44.67 -24.92 -12.12
CA ASP A 690 -45.87 -24.13 -11.78
C ASP A 690 -45.84 -23.53 -10.36
N GLY A 691 -44.87 -23.94 -9.53
CA GLY A 691 -44.68 -23.49 -8.15
C GLY A 691 -45.64 -24.11 -7.13
N LYS A 692 -46.28 -25.25 -7.42
CA LYS A 692 -47.22 -25.93 -6.51
C LYS A 692 -46.60 -27.03 -5.67
N GLU A 693 -45.62 -27.76 -6.21
CA GLU A 693 -44.87 -28.81 -5.51
C GLU A 693 -43.41 -28.39 -5.31
N ALA A 694 -42.87 -28.66 -4.12
CA ALA A 694 -41.46 -28.54 -3.80
C ALA A 694 -40.91 -29.84 -3.20
N PHE A 695 -39.60 -30.06 -3.35
CA PHE A 695 -38.91 -31.23 -2.80
C PHE A 695 -37.60 -30.81 -2.16
N MET A 696 -37.39 -31.13 -0.89
CA MET A 696 -36.21 -30.81 -0.11
C MET A 696 -35.45 -32.09 0.26
N ILE A 697 -34.13 -32.02 0.31
CA ILE A 697 -33.22 -33.10 0.70
C ILE A 697 -32.44 -32.60 1.92
N ASP A 698 -32.63 -33.31 3.04
CA ASP A 698 -32.21 -32.95 4.40
C ASP A 698 -32.77 -31.59 4.89
N VAL A 699 -32.78 -31.34 6.21
CA VAL A 699 -33.44 -30.13 6.78
C VAL A 699 -32.79 -29.50 7.99
N ASP A 700 -31.99 -30.21 8.78
CA ASP A 700 -31.19 -29.56 9.81
C ASP A 700 -30.00 -28.84 9.18
N PHE A 701 -28.94 -28.62 9.94
CA PHE A 701 -27.93 -27.58 9.77
C PHE A 701 -28.33 -26.22 10.34
N TYR A 702 -27.29 -25.47 10.70
CA TYR A 702 -27.37 -24.44 11.70
C TYR A 702 -28.10 -23.16 11.24
N GLY A 703 -29.03 -22.68 12.08
CA GLY A 703 -29.89 -21.53 11.76
C GLY A 703 -31.35 -21.71 12.19
N GLU A 704 -31.58 -22.28 13.38
CA GLU A 704 -32.93 -22.64 13.89
C GLU A 704 -33.92 -21.45 13.85
N ASN A 705 -33.39 -20.22 13.95
CA ASN A 705 -34.15 -18.97 14.02
C ASN A 705 -34.60 -18.44 12.66
N VAL A 706 -34.02 -18.91 11.54
CA VAL A 706 -34.26 -18.35 10.19
C VAL A 706 -34.78 -19.36 9.16
N ILE A 707 -34.51 -20.67 9.34
CA ILE A 707 -34.80 -21.70 8.33
C ILE A 707 -36.25 -21.68 7.80
N ASN A 708 -37.25 -21.55 8.66
CA ASN A 708 -38.66 -21.49 8.26
C ASN A 708 -38.97 -20.30 7.34
N GLN A 709 -38.26 -19.16 7.51
CA GLN A 709 -38.39 -18.01 6.62
C GLN A 709 -37.76 -18.29 5.26
N VAL A 710 -36.57 -18.92 5.23
CA VAL A 710 -35.86 -19.29 4.00
C VAL A 710 -36.70 -20.26 3.17
N ILE A 711 -37.13 -21.39 3.75
CA ILE A 711 -37.96 -22.40 3.07
C ILE A 711 -39.21 -21.74 2.46
N LYS A 712 -39.97 -20.96 3.24
CA LYS A 712 -41.18 -20.26 2.75
C LYS A 712 -40.88 -19.27 1.62
N SER A 713 -39.73 -18.60 1.64
CA SER A 713 -39.33 -17.65 0.58
C SER A 713 -38.94 -18.36 -0.71
N VAL A 714 -38.32 -19.55 -0.63
CA VAL A 714 -37.87 -20.32 -1.80
C VAL A 714 -39.02 -21.08 -2.47
N ILE A 715 -39.88 -21.76 -1.69
CA ILE A 715 -41.07 -22.44 -2.25
C ILE A 715 -42.18 -21.45 -2.67
N GLY A 716 -42.17 -20.24 -2.10
CA GLY A 716 -43.15 -19.19 -2.34
C GLY A 716 -44.56 -19.51 -1.85
N ASP A 717 -45.47 -18.53 -1.97
CA ASP A 717 -46.84 -18.63 -1.44
C ASP A 717 -47.76 -19.58 -2.23
N LYS A 718 -47.33 -20.08 -3.39
CA LYS A 718 -48.08 -21.00 -4.25
C LYS A 718 -47.87 -22.48 -3.92
N CYS A 719 -46.83 -22.81 -3.15
CA CYS A 719 -46.52 -24.20 -2.84
C CYS A 719 -47.62 -24.81 -1.95
N GLU A 720 -48.27 -25.83 -2.51
CA GLU A 720 -49.39 -26.61 -1.96
C GLU A 720 -48.91 -27.95 -1.38
N SER A 721 -47.71 -28.43 -1.75
CA SER A 721 -47.08 -29.61 -1.15
C SER A 721 -45.56 -29.46 -1.12
N LEU A 722 -44.96 -29.59 0.06
CA LEU A 722 -43.53 -29.75 0.27
C LEU A 722 -43.26 -31.20 0.63
N LYS A 723 -42.42 -31.90 -0.14
CA LYS A 723 -41.90 -33.21 0.25
C LYS A 723 -40.48 -33.07 0.75
N ILE A 724 -40.13 -33.83 1.77
CA ILE A 724 -38.80 -33.78 2.39
C ILE A 724 -38.25 -35.20 2.45
N PHE A 725 -37.16 -35.46 1.75
CA PHE A 725 -36.39 -36.69 1.90
C PHE A 725 -35.25 -36.46 2.88
N LEU A 726 -35.02 -37.42 3.77
CA LEU A 726 -33.88 -37.42 4.70
C LEU A 726 -32.93 -38.56 4.28
N THR A 727 -31.65 -38.25 4.11
CA THR A 727 -30.62 -39.22 3.69
C THR A 727 -30.41 -40.31 4.74
N HIS A 728 -30.38 -39.91 6.01
CA HIS A 728 -30.17 -40.78 7.17
C HIS A 728 -30.67 -40.10 8.46
N ASN A 729 -30.48 -40.75 9.61
CA ASN A 729 -31.09 -40.36 10.89
C ASN A 729 -30.24 -39.51 11.84
N HIS A 730 -29.05 -39.04 11.45
CA HIS A 730 -28.24 -38.20 12.32
C HIS A 730 -28.85 -36.81 12.53
N GLY A 731 -28.62 -36.25 13.72
CA GLY A 731 -29.33 -35.09 14.22
C GLY A 731 -29.19 -33.87 13.31
N ASP A 732 -27.95 -33.57 12.93
CA ASP A 732 -27.51 -32.53 12.00
C ASP A 732 -28.15 -32.60 10.61
N HIS A 733 -28.77 -33.71 10.21
CA HIS A 733 -29.59 -33.78 8.98
C HIS A 733 -31.11 -33.56 9.24
N VAL A 734 -31.59 -33.70 10.48
CA VAL A 734 -33.04 -33.84 10.78
C VAL A 734 -33.61 -33.03 11.96
N ASN A 735 -32.85 -32.49 12.92
CA ASN A 735 -33.40 -31.82 14.11
C ASN A 735 -34.34 -30.66 13.78
N ASN A 736 -34.06 -29.85 12.75
CA ASN A 736 -34.95 -28.79 12.29
C ASN A 736 -36.32 -29.28 11.80
N LEU A 737 -36.60 -30.59 11.66
CA LEU A 737 -37.98 -31.10 11.60
C LEU A 737 -38.80 -30.58 12.80
N ALA A 738 -38.20 -30.46 13.99
CA ALA A 738 -38.81 -29.86 15.17
C ALA A 738 -39.03 -28.34 15.04
N GLN A 739 -38.26 -27.63 14.20
CA GLN A 739 -38.46 -26.20 13.91
C GLN A 739 -39.49 -25.97 12.82
N ILE A 740 -39.40 -26.71 11.71
CA ILE A 740 -40.38 -26.72 10.61
C ILE A 740 -41.77 -27.08 11.15
N ALA A 741 -41.85 -27.97 12.14
CA ALA A 741 -43.10 -28.33 12.81
C ALA A 741 -43.77 -27.21 13.61
N LYS A 742 -43.11 -26.06 13.85
CA LYS A 742 -43.68 -24.92 14.58
C LYS A 742 -44.37 -23.90 13.67
N ASP A 743 -44.13 -23.93 12.36
CA ASP A 743 -44.80 -23.07 11.39
C ASP A 743 -46.08 -23.75 10.88
N GLU A 744 -47.25 -23.16 11.14
CA GLU A 744 -48.54 -23.78 10.81
C GLU A 744 -48.69 -24.11 9.32
N ARG A 745 -48.15 -23.28 8.41
CA ARG A 745 -48.22 -23.53 6.96
C ARG A 745 -47.29 -24.67 6.57
N LEU A 746 -46.01 -24.61 6.98
CA LEU A 746 -45.06 -25.68 6.66
C LEU A 746 -45.54 -27.01 7.26
N LYS A 747 -46.15 -26.99 8.44
CA LYS A 747 -46.76 -28.16 9.08
C LYS A 747 -47.86 -28.80 8.22
N GLU A 748 -48.76 -27.99 7.65
CA GLU A 748 -49.89 -28.47 6.85
C GLU A 748 -49.48 -29.04 5.49
N ILE A 749 -48.48 -28.45 4.82
CA ILE A 749 -48.08 -28.84 3.45
C ILE A 749 -46.95 -29.88 3.38
N THR A 750 -46.33 -30.25 4.50
CA THR A 750 -45.14 -31.12 4.51
C THR A 750 -45.47 -32.61 4.61
N THR A 751 -44.86 -33.42 3.74
CA THR A 751 -44.87 -34.89 3.84
C THR A 751 -43.44 -35.42 3.75
N LEU A 752 -43.04 -36.30 4.68
CA LEU A 752 -41.68 -36.87 4.68
C LEU A 752 -41.58 -38.12 3.76
N VAL A 753 -40.37 -38.34 3.24
CA VAL A 753 -39.97 -39.52 2.48
C VAL A 753 -38.78 -40.13 3.23
N TRP A 754 -39.01 -41.23 3.93
CA TRP A 754 -38.06 -41.82 4.88
C TRP A 754 -37.53 -43.18 4.37
N PRO A 755 -36.23 -43.49 4.48
CA PRO A 755 -35.72 -44.82 4.10
C PRO A 755 -36.38 -45.94 4.92
N GLU A 756 -36.89 -47.00 4.26
CA GLU A 756 -37.75 -48.00 4.94
C GLU A 756 -37.08 -48.71 6.13
N ASN A 757 -35.76 -48.91 6.08
CA ASN A 757 -35.01 -49.63 7.11
C ASN A 757 -34.30 -48.71 8.12
N GLU A 758 -34.38 -47.38 7.96
CA GLU A 758 -33.67 -46.44 8.83
C GLU A 758 -34.43 -46.17 10.15
N PRO A 759 -33.80 -46.29 11.33
CA PRO A 759 -34.46 -45.98 12.60
C PRO A 759 -34.80 -44.49 12.72
N HIS A 760 -36.05 -44.15 13.08
CA HIS A 760 -36.46 -42.76 13.31
C HIS A 760 -35.61 -42.06 14.36
N THR A 761 -35.19 -40.83 14.06
CA THR A 761 -34.51 -39.94 15.02
C THR A 761 -35.48 -39.45 16.08
N LYS A 762 -35.03 -39.46 17.33
CA LYS A 762 -35.73 -38.84 18.46
C LYS A 762 -34.90 -37.69 19.00
N LEU A 763 -35.56 -36.63 19.41
CA LEU A 763 -34.94 -35.44 20.00
C LEU A 763 -35.69 -35.09 21.27
N ASN A 764 -35.02 -35.11 22.43
CA ASN A 764 -35.64 -34.96 23.75
C ASN A 764 -36.84 -35.92 23.98
N GLY A 765 -36.77 -37.14 23.42
CA GLY A 765 -37.84 -38.14 23.49
C GLY A 765 -39.02 -37.93 22.52
N VAL A 766 -38.99 -36.92 21.67
CA VAL A 766 -39.96 -36.72 20.58
C VAL A 766 -39.43 -37.36 19.30
N ASP A 767 -40.16 -38.31 18.73
CA ASP A 767 -39.90 -38.85 17.39
C ASP A 767 -40.13 -37.76 16.35
N LEU A 768 -39.10 -37.44 15.57
CA LEU A 768 -39.13 -36.32 14.62
C LEU A 768 -39.85 -36.66 13.31
N VAL A 769 -39.97 -37.94 12.98
CA VAL A 769 -40.66 -38.42 11.77
C VAL A 769 -42.17 -38.46 12.04
N GLU A 770 -42.58 -38.99 13.21
CA GLU A 770 -43.99 -39.01 13.65
C GLU A 770 -44.58 -37.61 13.90
N LEU A 771 -43.78 -36.54 13.86
CA LEU A 771 -44.31 -35.18 13.83
C LEU A 771 -45.16 -34.93 12.56
N PHE A 772 -44.88 -35.57 11.43
CA PHE A 772 -45.48 -35.30 10.11
C PHE A 772 -46.15 -36.54 9.52
N ASP A 773 -47.00 -36.35 8.51
CA ASP A 773 -47.34 -37.45 7.60
C ASP A 773 -46.07 -37.87 6.84
N TYR A 774 -45.81 -39.17 6.74
CA TYR A 774 -44.63 -39.70 6.07
C TYR A 774 -44.95 -40.92 5.19
N THR A 775 -44.02 -41.20 4.27
CA THR A 775 -44.03 -42.36 3.37
C THR A 775 -42.65 -43.00 3.34
N THR A 776 -42.57 -44.33 3.23
CA THR A 776 -41.28 -45.02 3.14
C THR A 776 -40.80 -45.18 1.69
N ILE A 777 -39.48 -45.16 1.51
CA ILE A 777 -38.79 -45.44 0.24
C ILE A 777 -37.83 -46.62 0.38
N LYS A 778 -37.82 -47.51 -0.61
CA LYS A 778 -37.03 -48.75 -0.65
C LYS A 778 -35.78 -48.61 -1.51
N ASP A 779 -34.75 -49.42 -1.29
CA ASP A 779 -33.60 -49.52 -2.19
C ASP A 779 -34.02 -49.63 -3.66
N MET A 780 -33.36 -48.87 -4.53
CA MET A 780 -33.63 -48.75 -5.97
C MET A 780 -35.05 -48.26 -6.33
N GLN A 781 -35.85 -47.73 -5.40
CA GLN A 781 -37.15 -47.15 -5.71
C GLN A 781 -37.01 -45.78 -6.38
N THR A 782 -37.63 -45.63 -7.56
CA THR A 782 -37.72 -44.35 -8.29
C THR A 782 -38.94 -43.55 -7.83
N ILE A 783 -38.78 -42.24 -7.64
CA ILE A 783 -39.86 -41.27 -7.44
C ILE A 783 -39.76 -40.13 -8.46
N ILE A 784 -40.88 -39.45 -8.72
CA ILE A 784 -40.93 -38.23 -9.54
C ILE A 784 -41.59 -37.15 -8.69
N VAL A 785 -40.92 -36.00 -8.57
CA VAL A 785 -41.33 -34.88 -7.71
C VAL A 785 -40.69 -33.59 -8.20
N ALA A 786 -41.39 -32.46 -8.10
CA ALA A 786 -40.90 -31.13 -8.48
C ALA A 786 -40.29 -31.07 -9.90
N ASP A 787 -40.96 -31.70 -10.89
CA ASP A 787 -40.51 -31.89 -12.28
C ASP A 787 -39.21 -32.71 -12.49
N ASN A 788 -38.66 -33.36 -11.45
CA ASN A 788 -37.41 -34.12 -11.50
C ASN A 788 -37.61 -35.60 -11.11
N THR A 789 -36.70 -36.47 -11.54
CA THR A 789 -36.75 -37.93 -11.32
C THR A 789 -35.61 -38.37 -10.42
N PHE A 790 -35.93 -38.95 -9.27
CA PHE A 790 -34.96 -39.40 -8.27
C PHE A 790 -35.04 -40.91 -8.05
N GLN A 791 -33.93 -41.53 -7.67
CA GLN A 791 -33.89 -42.92 -7.21
C GLN A 791 -33.11 -43.00 -5.89
N PHE A 792 -33.68 -43.69 -4.89
CA PHE A 792 -32.99 -43.97 -3.64
C PHE A 792 -32.07 -45.18 -3.78
N ILE A 793 -30.89 -45.11 -3.15
CA ILE A 793 -29.89 -46.17 -3.08
C ILE A 793 -29.55 -46.37 -1.61
N GLU A 794 -30.04 -47.46 -1.04
CA GLU A 794 -29.83 -47.79 0.38
C GLU A 794 -28.38 -48.24 0.60
N ILE A 795 -27.68 -47.68 1.60
CA ILE A 795 -26.28 -48.03 1.92
C ILE A 795 -26.22 -48.59 3.34
N PRO A 796 -26.73 -49.82 3.57
CA PRO A 796 -26.95 -50.35 4.90
C PRO A 796 -25.65 -50.60 5.65
N ASP A 797 -25.65 -50.27 6.94
CA ASP A 797 -24.54 -50.46 7.89
C ASP A 797 -23.22 -49.72 7.55
N GLU A 798 -23.17 -48.87 6.52
CA GLU A 798 -22.01 -47.99 6.28
C GLU A 798 -21.97 -46.88 7.33
N HIS A 799 -22.80 -45.85 7.15
CA HIS A 799 -22.87 -44.70 8.05
C HIS A 799 -23.95 -44.90 9.13
N THR A 800 -25.15 -45.32 8.71
CA THR A 800 -26.29 -45.68 9.58
C THR A 800 -26.90 -47.03 9.17
N PRO A 801 -27.83 -47.62 9.94
CA PRO A 801 -28.35 -48.95 9.67
C PRO A 801 -29.11 -49.09 8.33
N GLY A 802 -29.89 -48.09 7.93
CA GLY A 802 -30.74 -48.13 6.73
C GLY A 802 -30.81 -46.84 5.93
N GLY A 803 -29.95 -45.86 6.22
CA GLY A 803 -29.80 -44.64 5.44
C GLY A 803 -29.20 -44.88 4.05
N GLY A 804 -29.02 -43.81 3.28
CA GLY A 804 -28.46 -43.93 1.94
C GLY A 804 -28.45 -42.65 1.12
N GLN A 805 -28.40 -42.86 -0.19
CA GLN A 805 -28.12 -41.83 -1.19
C GLN A 805 -29.35 -41.59 -2.05
N LEU A 806 -29.51 -40.36 -2.57
CA LEU A 806 -30.55 -40.03 -3.53
C LEU A 806 -29.91 -39.55 -4.84
N ALA A 807 -30.09 -40.30 -5.92
CA ALA A 807 -29.62 -39.89 -7.24
C ALA A 807 -30.70 -39.10 -7.98
N ASP A 808 -30.43 -37.85 -8.32
CA ASP A 808 -31.20 -37.10 -9.31
C ASP A 808 -30.76 -37.53 -10.72
N LEU A 809 -31.59 -38.36 -11.35
CA LEU A 809 -31.36 -38.87 -12.70
C LEU A 809 -31.60 -37.82 -13.79
N THR A 810 -32.16 -36.66 -13.43
CA THR A 810 -32.43 -35.49 -14.29
C THR A 810 -31.17 -34.64 -14.43
N ASN A 811 -30.56 -34.26 -13.30
CA ASN A 811 -29.37 -33.39 -13.27
C ASN A 811 -28.04 -34.15 -13.15
N LYS A 812 -28.08 -35.48 -13.03
CA LYS A 812 -26.91 -36.38 -12.89
C LYS A 812 -26.08 -36.10 -11.64
N VAL A 813 -26.77 -35.82 -10.54
CA VAL A 813 -26.19 -35.59 -9.21
C VAL A 813 -26.54 -36.77 -8.30
N LEU A 814 -25.57 -37.23 -7.52
CA LEU A 814 -25.79 -38.09 -6.37
C LEU A 814 -25.71 -37.25 -5.10
N TYR A 815 -26.77 -37.26 -4.29
CA TYR A 815 -26.77 -36.72 -2.93
C TYR A 815 -26.40 -37.87 -1.99
N SER A 816 -25.20 -37.84 -1.43
CA SER A 816 -24.70 -38.95 -0.60
C SER A 816 -25.11 -38.85 0.88
N GLY A 817 -25.52 -37.67 1.34
CA GLY A 817 -25.46 -37.34 2.77
C GLY A 817 -24.03 -37.62 3.25
N ASP A 818 -23.93 -38.35 4.35
CA ASP A 818 -22.64 -38.74 4.96
C ASP A 818 -22.23 -40.20 4.71
N THR A 819 -22.96 -40.91 3.85
CA THR A 819 -22.37 -42.06 3.15
C THR A 819 -21.26 -41.56 2.22
N LEU A 820 -20.18 -42.34 2.08
CA LEU A 820 -18.86 -41.90 1.60
C LEU A 820 -18.12 -40.90 2.53
N GLY A 821 -18.76 -40.42 3.60
CA GLY A 821 -18.24 -39.43 4.55
C GLY A 821 -18.25 -38.00 4.05
N ALA A 822 -18.07 -37.03 4.96
CA ALA A 822 -17.79 -35.64 4.63
C ALA A 822 -16.59 -35.57 3.64
N GLN A 823 -16.76 -34.84 2.53
CA GLN A 823 -15.88 -34.99 1.36
C GLN A 823 -14.70 -34.01 1.36
N VAL A 824 -14.29 -33.60 2.57
CA VAL A 824 -13.20 -32.65 2.87
C VAL A 824 -11.99 -33.38 3.50
N HIS A 825 -10.80 -32.84 3.27
CA HIS A 825 -9.50 -33.36 3.72
C HIS A 825 -9.38 -33.50 5.24
N LEU A 826 -9.94 -32.55 6.00
CA LEU A 826 -10.00 -32.55 7.46
C LEU A 826 -11.47 -32.35 7.89
N GLY A 827 -11.96 -33.31 8.68
CA GLY A 827 -13.40 -33.59 8.83
C GLY A 827 -13.85 -34.87 8.11
N GLY A 828 -13.01 -35.42 7.21
CA GLY A 828 -13.32 -36.62 6.42
C GLY A 828 -13.73 -37.86 7.23
N GLY A 829 -14.62 -38.65 6.64
CA GLY A 829 -15.37 -39.73 7.30
C GLY A 829 -14.54 -40.66 8.19
N THR A 830 -15.05 -40.91 9.40
CA THR A 830 -14.42 -41.82 10.38
C THR A 830 -15.01 -43.22 10.30
N VAL A 831 -14.14 -44.23 10.17
CA VAL A 831 -14.50 -45.63 9.95
C VAL A 831 -13.98 -46.50 11.10
N MET A 832 -14.93 -47.08 11.85
CA MET A 832 -14.66 -48.12 12.85
C MET A 832 -14.30 -49.44 12.15
N MET A 833 -13.30 -50.16 12.66
CA MET A 833 -12.87 -51.45 12.11
C MET A 833 -13.99 -52.51 12.14
N SER A 834 -14.89 -52.47 13.12
CA SER A 834 -16.08 -53.32 13.17
C SER A 834 -17.03 -53.16 11.96
N LYS A 835 -17.08 -51.97 11.35
CA LYS A 835 -17.93 -51.63 10.20
C LYS A 835 -17.20 -51.60 8.85
N ILE A 836 -15.90 -51.95 8.82
CA ILE A 836 -15.05 -51.76 7.63
C ILE A 836 -15.55 -52.52 6.38
N ASP A 837 -16.21 -53.66 6.55
CA ASP A 837 -16.79 -54.42 5.44
C ASP A 837 -18.05 -53.74 4.88
N SER A 838 -18.85 -53.09 5.72
CA SER A 838 -20.02 -52.32 5.27
C SER A 838 -19.60 -51.08 4.49
N TRP A 839 -18.64 -50.31 5.01
CA TRP A 839 -18.02 -49.16 4.30
C TRP A 839 -17.37 -49.54 2.96
N LEU A 840 -16.78 -50.73 2.86
CA LEU A 840 -16.23 -51.20 1.59
C LEU A 840 -17.35 -51.56 0.61
N ASN A 841 -18.39 -52.26 1.08
CA ASN A 841 -19.51 -52.68 0.24
C ASN A 841 -20.38 -51.49 -0.22
N GLY A 842 -20.61 -50.51 0.64
CA GLY A 842 -21.38 -49.31 0.35
C GLY A 842 -20.68 -48.42 -0.67
N ALA A 843 -19.44 -48.01 -0.39
CA ALA A 843 -18.62 -47.24 -1.35
C ALA A 843 -18.46 -47.94 -2.71
N LEU A 844 -18.36 -49.29 -2.75
CA LEU A 844 -18.38 -50.05 -4.00
C LEU A 844 -19.77 -50.06 -4.68
N LYS A 845 -20.87 -50.11 -3.92
CA LYS A 845 -22.24 -49.97 -4.45
C LYS A 845 -22.44 -48.59 -5.07
N SER A 846 -22.04 -47.51 -4.39
CA SER A 846 -22.12 -46.14 -4.91
C SER A 846 -21.27 -45.96 -6.16
N ALA A 847 -19.99 -46.36 -6.13
CA ALA A 847 -19.10 -46.24 -7.29
C ALA A 847 -19.63 -46.98 -8.53
N LYS A 848 -20.17 -48.19 -8.33
CA LYS A 848 -20.82 -48.97 -9.40
C LYS A 848 -22.10 -48.30 -9.91
N TYR A 849 -22.95 -47.80 -9.00
CA TYR A 849 -24.20 -47.13 -9.37
C TYR A 849 -23.94 -45.86 -10.18
N ILE A 850 -22.92 -45.08 -9.82
CA ILE A 850 -22.45 -43.89 -10.54
C ILE A 850 -22.10 -44.24 -12.00
N GLU A 851 -21.31 -45.31 -12.22
CA GLU A 851 -20.93 -45.79 -13.56
C GLU A 851 -22.14 -46.32 -14.35
N GLU A 852 -23.01 -47.13 -13.73
CA GLU A 852 -24.17 -47.74 -14.41
C GLU A 852 -25.26 -46.72 -14.80
N ASN A 853 -25.31 -45.55 -14.15
CA ASN A 853 -26.35 -44.54 -14.36
C ASN A 853 -25.85 -43.23 -14.99
N ASP A 854 -24.58 -43.13 -15.38
CA ASP A 854 -23.98 -41.90 -15.96
C ASP A 854 -24.20 -40.69 -15.04
N ILE A 855 -23.87 -40.86 -13.75
CA ILE A 855 -23.87 -39.78 -12.75
C ILE A 855 -22.58 -38.96 -12.93
N ARG A 856 -22.73 -37.63 -13.01
CA ARG A 856 -21.65 -36.70 -13.32
C ARG A 856 -21.10 -35.98 -12.08
N TYR A 857 -21.90 -35.84 -11.03
CA TYR A 857 -21.52 -35.10 -9.82
C TYR A 857 -21.94 -35.81 -8.54
N ASN A 858 -21.22 -35.55 -7.45
CA ASN A 858 -21.55 -35.98 -6.10
C ASN A 858 -21.67 -34.74 -5.18
N ILE A 859 -22.62 -34.74 -4.25
CA ILE A 859 -22.77 -33.73 -3.19
C ILE A 859 -23.02 -34.48 -1.87
N GLY A 860 -22.16 -34.28 -0.87
CA GLY A 860 -22.37 -34.75 0.50
C GLY A 860 -23.10 -33.72 1.36
N GLY A 861 -23.50 -34.09 2.58
CA GLY A 861 -24.18 -33.17 3.51
C GLY A 861 -23.33 -31.92 3.76
N HIS A 862 -22.10 -32.15 4.24
CA HIS A 862 -21.11 -31.14 4.59
C HIS A 862 -20.20 -30.72 3.41
N THR A 863 -20.71 -30.58 2.18
CA THR A 863 -19.90 -30.06 1.04
C THR A 863 -20.66 -29.17 0.05
N PRO A 864 -20.23 -27.91 -0.19
CA PRO A 864 -20.97 -26.93 -0.97
C PRO A 864 -20.69 -26.96 -2.50
N TYR A 865 -20.17 -28.06 -3.05
CA TYR A 865 -19.68 -28.12 -4.43
C TYR A 865 -20.08 -29.40 -5.18
N LEU A 866 -20.17 -29.29 -6.52
CA LEU A 866 -20.38 -30.42 -7.42
C LEU A 866 -19.08 -31.25 -7.54
N ASN A 867 -18.90 -32.19 -6.61
CA ASN A 867 -17.68 -32.98 -6.45
C ASN A 867 -17.52 -34.06 -7.56
N ASN A 868 -16.29 -34.52 -7.71
CA ASN A 868 -15.86 -35.52 -8.68
C ASN A 868 -16.54 -36.89 -8.43
N PRO A 869 -17.23 -37.48 -9.41
CA PRO A 869 -17.96 -38.75 -9.25
C PRO A 869 -17.02 -39.94 -8.98
N GLN A 870 -15.71 -39.80 -9.20
CA GLN A 870 -14.72 -40.81 -8.81
C GLN A 870 -14.52 -40.91 -7.29
N PHE A 871 -14.96 -39.93 -6.50
CA PHE A 871 -14.79 -39.88 -5.04
C PHE A 871 -15.20 -41.19 -4.35
N ALA A 872 -16.34 -41.78 -4.72
CA ALA A 872 -16.80 -43.07 -4.19
C ALA A 872 -15.77 -44.21 -4.41
N SER A 873 -15.12 -44.24 -5.58
CA SER A 873 -14.06 -45.22 -5.88
C SER A 873 -12.77 -44.96 -5.10
N TRP A 874 -12.52 -43.71 -4.69
CA TRP A 874 -11.37 -43.32 -3.89
C TRP A 874 -11.59 -43.66 -2.42
N VAL A 875 -12.80 -43.43 -1.89
CA VAL A 875 -13.23 -43.92 -0.57
C VAL A 875 -13.10 -45.44 -0.52
N ALA A 876 -13.72 -46.18 -1.45
CA ALA A 876 -13.62 -47.64 -1.51
C ALA A 876 -12.16 -48.15 -1.51
N LYS A 877 -11.25 -47.40 -2.16
CA LYS A 877 -9.81 -47.69 -2.16
C LYS A 877 -9.12 -47.41 -0.82
N ALA A 878 -9.51 -46.34 -0.11
CA ALA A 878 -9.06 -46.09 1.26
C ALA A 878 -9.53 -47.21 2.21
N ILE A 879 -10.81 -47.64 2.11
CA ILE A 879 -11.35 -48.74 2.94
C ILE A 879 -10.63 -50.06 2.65
N GLN A 880 -10.45 -50.41 1.38
CA GLN A 880 -9.69 -51.61 0.99
C GLN A 880 -8.25 -51.57 1.51
N TYR A 881 -7.57 -50.43 1.47
CA TYR A 881 -6.22 -50.28 2.04
C TYR A 881 -6.22 -50.44 3.57
N GLY A 882 -7.15 -49.82 4.30
CA GLY A 882 -7.27 -49.98 5.76
C GLY A 882 -7.53 -51.44 6.15
N LYS A 883 -8.40 -52.14 5.41
CA LYS A 883 -8.67 -53.57 5.58
C LYS A 883 -7.43 -54.43 5.33
N GLU A 884 -6.62 -54.09 4.33
CA GLU A 884 -5.32 -54.74 4.08
C GLU A 884 -4.30 -54.47 5.19
N GLN A 885 -4.26 -53.25 5.75
CA GLN A 885 -3.39 -52.94 6.91
C GLN A 885 -3.79 -53.80 8.12
N LEU A 886 -5.06 -53.81 8.52
CA LEU A 886 -5.57 -54.61 9.64
C LEU A 886 -5.32 -56.12 9.45
N ALA A 887 -5.49 -56.62 8.23
CA ALA A 887 -5.21 -58.03 7.91
C ALA A 887 -3.72 -58.38 7.96
N SER A 888 -2.82 -57.40 7.79
CA SER A 888 -1.37 -57.58 7.88
C SER A 888 -0.82 -57.40 9.30
N ASP A 889 -1.41 -56.49 10.07
CA ASP A 889 -1.13 -56.25 11.49
C ASP A 889 -2.44 -56.01 12.26
N PRO A 890 -2.98 -57.02 12.96
CA PRO A 890 -4.19 -56.87 13.78
C PRO A 890 -4.04 -55.86 14.93
N ALA A 891 -2.82 -55.44 15.29
CA ALA A 891 -2.57 -54.40 16.27
C ALA A 891 -2.57 -52.98 15.68
N TRP A 892 -2.71 -52.82 14.35
CA TRP A 892 -2.80 -51.51 13.71
C TRP A 892 -3.95 -50.69 14.30
N LYS A 893 -3.65 -49.50 14.83
CA LYS A 893 -4.62 -48.66 15.56
C LYS A 893 -5.47 -47.74 14.68
N GLY A 894 -5.32 -47.82 13.36
CA GLY A 894 -5.97 -46.91 12.43
C GLY A 894 -5.14 -45.65 12.15
N GLY A 895 -5.82 -44.52 12.00
CA GLY A 895 -5.29 -43.23 11.57
C GLY A 895 -5.78 -42.81 10.17
N LEU A 896 -5.39 -41.61 9.76
CA LEU A 896 -5.81 -41.03 8.48
C LEU A 896 -5.16 -41.74 7.28
N VAL A 897 -5.98 -42.06 6.27
CA VAL A 897 -5.56 -42.51 4.94
C VAL A 897 -6.11 -41.53 3.92
N ILE A 898 -5.24 -41.00 3.06
CA ILE A 898 -5.59 -40.08 1.99
C ILE A 898 -5.43 -40.79 0.65
N VAL A 899 -6.40 -40.64 -0.25
CA VAL A 899 -6.37 -41.08 -1.65
C VAL A 899 -6.41 -39.85 -2.56
N GLU A 900 -5.28 -39.54 -3.21
CA GLU A 900 -5.14 -38.42 -4.15
C GLU A 900 -5.19 -38.98 -5.58
N ASN A 901 -6.10 -38.47 -6.41
CA ASN A 901 -6.29 -38.90 -7.81
C ASN A 901 -6.35 -40.43 -7.96
N GLY A 902 -7.10 -41.10 -7.07
CA GLY A 902 -7.25 -42.56 -7.05
C GLY A 902 -6.00 -43.34 -6.64
N LYS A 903 -5.03 -42.73 -5.94
CA LYS A 903 -3.83 -43.40 -5.39
C LYS A 903 -3.68 -43.12 -3.90
N ILE A 904 -3.33 -44.15 -3.11
CA ILE A 904 -2.95 -43.97 -1.70
C ILE A 904 -1.74 -43.03 -1.65
N VAL A 905 -1.85 -41.99 -0.82
CA VAL A 905 -0.82 -40.99 -0.57
C VAL A 905 0.27 -41.58 0.32
N ASP A 906 1.55 -41.38 -0.06
CA ASP A 906 2.68 -41.81 0.76
C ASP A 906 2.99 -40.82 1.91
N SER A 907 3.82 -41.25 2.86
CA SER A 907 4.17 -40.44 4.04
C SER A 907 4.93 -39.14 3.71
N THR A 908 5.55 -39.02 2.54
CA THR A 908 6.21 -37.78 2.10
C THR A 908 5.15 -36.81 1.58
N ARG A 909 4.27 -37.25 0.68
CA ARG A 909 3.18 -36.41 0.15
C ARG A 909 2.17 -36.03 1.25
N MET A 910 1.83 -36.93 2.17
CA MET A 910 1.00 -36.62 3.35
C MET A 910 1.68 -35.58 4.24
N GLY A 911 2.99 -35.69 4.46
CA GLY A 911 3.77 -34.68 5.19
C GLY A 911 3.81 -33.32 4.50
N GLU A 912 3.75 -33.26 3.16
CA GLU A 912 3.60 -31.99 2.45
C GLU A 912 2.22 -31.37 2.65
N ILE A 913 1.16 -32.18 2.58
CA ILE A 913 -0.24 -31.75 2.74
C ILE A 913 -0.42 -31.07 4.10
N PHE A 914 -0.07 -31.74 5.21
CA PHE A 914 -0.14 -31.15 6.54
C PHE A 914 0.78 -29.92 6.76
N ALA A 915 1.88 -29.81 6.01
CA ALA A 915 2.79 -28.67 6.14
C ALA A 915 2.30 -27.41 5.41
N LYS A 916 1.54 -27.57 4.31
CA LYS A 916 1.15 -26.50 3.38
C LYS A 916 -0.35 -26.18 3.40
N GLY A 917 -1.20 -27.12 3.84
CA GLY A 917 -2.62 -27.13 3.53
C GLY A 917 -2.90 -27.60 2.10
N LEU A 918 -4.18 -27.68 1.75
CA LEU A 918 -4.68 -27.90 0.38
C LEU A 918 -5.50 -26.69 -0.05
N SER A 919 -5.47 -26.34 -1.33
CA SER A 919 -6.52 -25.45 -1.85
C SER A 919 -7.81 -26.23 -2.05
N ASP A 920 -8.94 -25.54 -1.98
CA ASP A 920 -10.31 -25.99 -2.23
C ASP A 920 -10.43 -26.73 -3.58
N ARG A 921 -9.54 -26.38 -4.52
CA ARG A 921 -9.34 -27.03 -5.82
C ARG A 921 -8.68 -28.41 -5.73
N ASP A 922 -7.66 -28.55 -4.88
CA ASP A 922 -6.95 -29.81 -4.67
C ASP A 922 -7.85 -30.83 -3.95
N GLU A 923 -8.76 -30.37 -3.09
CA GLU A 923 -9.72 -31.21 -2.37
C GLU A 923 -10.64 -32.02 -3.31
N LEU A 924 -11.10 -31.42 -4.42
CA LEU A 924 -11.91 -32.13 -5.45
C LEU A 924 -11.18 -33.31 -6.13
N ASN A 925 -9.90 -33.53 -5.78
CA ASN A 925 -9.05 -34.60 -6.28
C ASN A 925 -8.58 -35.54 -5.16
N ILE A 926 -9.14 -35.42 -3.96
CA ILE A 926 -8.76 -36.15 -2.75
C ILE A 926 -9.99 -36.80 -2.10
N ALA A 927 -9.79 -37.98 -1.50
CA ALA A 927 -10.68 -38.54 -0.49
C ALA A 927 -9.84 -38.89 0.75
N SER A 928 -10.35 -38.61 1.94
CA SER A 928 -9.67 -38.84 3.22
C SER A 928 -10.58 -39.58 4.18
N ILE A 929 -10.08 -40.69 4.72
CA ILE A 929 -10.80 -41.52 5.68
C ILE A 929 -9.95 -41.70 6.94
N ASN A 930 -10.53 -41.41 8.09
CA ASN A 930 -9.90 -41.64 9.39
C ASN A 930 -10.32 -43.01 9.96
N PHE A 931 -9.36 -43.89 10.22
CA PHE A 931 -9.64 -45.22 10.74
C PHE A 931 -9.49 -45.30 12.26
N ILE A 932 -10.39 -46.02 12.94
CA ILE A 932 -10.30 -46.29 14.38
C ILE A 932 -10.44 -47.81 14.63
N ASN A 933 -9.47 -48.42 15.31
CA ASN A 933 -9.53 -49.84 15.68
C ASN A 933 -10.22 -50.04 17.04
N ASP A 934 -11.48 -50.44 16.97
CA ASP A 934 -12.39 -50.75 18.08
C ASP A 934 -12.43 -52.25 18.45
N LEU A 935 -11.76 -53.12 17.70
CA LEU A 935 -11.87 -54.59 17.83
C LEU A 935 -11.24 -55.19 19.12
N ASP A 936 -10.45 -54.41 19.86
CA ASP A 936 -9.89 -54.82 21.16
C ASP A 936 -10.93 -54.76 22.31
N HIS A 937 -12.10 -54.14 22.08
CA HIS A 937 -13.16 -54.04 23.08
C HIS A 937 -14.01 -55.31 23.13
N LYS A 938 -14.03 -55.96 24.30
CA LYS A 938 -14.97 -57.05 24.57
C LYS A 938 -16.35 -56.49 24.86
N GLU A 939 -17.34 -56.98 24.12
CA GLU A 939 -18.77 -56.79 24.40
C GLU A 939 -19.09 -57.16 25.86
N ASP A 940 -19.75 -56.27 26.59
CA ASP A 940 -20.57 -56.64 27.75
C ASP A 940 -22.00 -56.85 27.24
N SER A 941 -22.60 -57.99 27.59
CA SER A 941 -23.73 -58.54 26.82
C SER A 941 -25.11 -58.02 27.26
N ASP A 942 -25.42 -56.76 26.98
CA ASP A 942 -26.77 -56.18 27.18
C ASP A 942 -27.19 -55.20 26.06
N ASP A 943 -26.45 -55.16 24.95
CA ASP A 943 -26.61 -54.20 23.84
C ASP A 943 -27.74 -54.60 22.88
N ASN A 944 -28.96 -54.69 23.43
CA ASN A 944 -30.21 -54.94 22.72
C ASN A 944 -31.28 -53.90 23.11
N GLN A 945 -30.84 -52.73 23.59
CA GLN A 945 -31.68 -51.56 23.80
C GLN A 945 -31.60 -50.67 22.56
N VAL A 946 -32.76 -50.22 22.09
CA VAL A 946 -32.85 -49.17 21.08
C VAL A 946 -32.07 -47.95 21.58
N PRO A 947 -31.26 -47.27 20.77
CA PRO A 947 -30.54 -46.06 21.19
C PRO A 947 -31.51 -45.07 21.85
N ASP A 948 -31.32 -44.81 23.14
CA ASP A 948 -32.05 -43.74 23.83
C ASP A 948 -31.39 -42.43 23.42
N SER A 949 -32.18 -41.49 22.89
CA SER A 949 -31.69 -40.33 22.15
C SER A 949 -31.18 -39.22 23.07
N ASN A 950 -30.16 -39.55 23.84
CA ASN A 950 -29.47 -38.73 24.84
C ASN A 950 -27.95 -38.88 24.70
N ASP A 951 -27.45 -39.07 23.47
CA ASP A 951 -26.01 -39.05 23.15
C ASP A 951 -25.46 -37.62 23.23
N ASN A 952 -25.36 -37.17 24.46
CA ASN A 952 -24.49 -36.09 24.90
C ASN A 952 -23.30 -36.71 25.68
N GLN A 953 -22.85 -37.91 25.24
CA GLN A 953 -21.73 -38.66 25.80
C GLN A 953 -20.56 -38.66 24.82
N THR A 954 -19.68 -37.67 24.98
CA THR A 954 -18.37 -37.61 24.37
C THR A 954 -17.59 -38.92 24.60
N PRO A 955 -16.76 -39.38 23.65
CA PRO A 955 -15.77 -40.44 23.90
C PRO A 955 -14.97 -40.14 25.17
N ASN A 956 -15.09 -41.02 26.16
CA ASN A 956 -14.93 -40.67 27.57
C ASN A 956 -13.45 -40.61 28.03
N ASN A 957 -12.76 -39.56 27.57
CA ASN A 957 -11.36 -39.29 27.86
C ASN A 957 -11.21 -38.70 29.28
N ASN A 958 -11.38 -39.54 30.30
CA ASN A 958 -11.24 -39.19 31.71
C ASN A 958 -9.79 -38.75 32.04
N ASP A 959 -9.60 -37.48 32.36
CA ASP A 959 -8.66 -37.12 33.43
C ASP A 959 -9.16 -35.89 34.20
N ASN A 960 -9.55 -36.09 35.46
CA ASN A 960 -10.36 -35.14 36.23
C ASN A 960 -9.63 -34.70 37.50
N GLN A 961 -8.77 -33.69 37.39
CA GLN A 961 -8.14 -33.01 38.53
C GLN A 961 -8.19 -31.48 38.40
N THR A 962 -8.36 -30.82 39.56
CA THR A 962 -8.68 -29.40 39.68
C THR A 962 -7.43 -28.49 39.65
N PRO A 963 -7.58 -27.20 39.29
CA PRO A 963 -6.47 -26.40 38.73
C PRO A 963 -5.52 -25.79 39.78
N ASN A 964 -4.28 -25.52 39.35
CA ASN A 964 -3.43 -24.50 39.99
C ASN A 964 -2.38 -23.93 39.02
N ASN A 965 -2.16 -22.61 39.12
CA ASN A 965 -1.31 -21.76 38.29
C ASN A 965 0.05 -22.34 37.88
N ASN A 966 0.48 -22.13 36.62
CA ASN A 966 1.43 -21.06 36.24
C ASN A 966 1.82 -21.12 34.74
N ASP A 967 2.39 -20.02 34.24
CA ASP A 967 2.81 -19.85 32.83
C ASP A 967 3.83 -20.90 32.33
N LYS A 968 3.61 -21.43 31.12
CA LYS A 968 4.60 -21.42 30.01
C LYS A 968 4.04 -21.91 28.67
N LYS A 969 4.68 -21.45 27.59
CA LYS A 969 4.46 -21.91 26.20
C LYS A 969 4.76 -23.41 26.06
N PRO A 970 4.10 -24.12 25.11
CA PRO A 970 4.36 -25.53 24.87
C PRO A 970 5.79 -25.77 24.38
N ILE A 971 6.37 -26.88 24.86
CA ILE A 971 7.58 -27.48 24.32
C ILE A 971 7.12 -28.65 23.44
N VAL A 972 7.60 -28.71 22.21
CA VAL A 972 7.43 -29.89 21.35
C VAL A 972 8.34 -30.99 21.88
N ASP A 973 7.78 -32.14 22.22
CA ASP A 973 8.55 -33.37 22.45
C ASP A 973 8.00 -34.50 21.57
N ASN A 974 8.90 -35.34 21.05
CA ASN A 974 8.56 -36.35 20.04
C ASN A 974 8.16 -37.66 20.71
N GLN A 975 6.97 -38.19 20.41
CA GLN A 975 6.72 -39.62 20.56
C GLN A 975 6.93 -40.35 19.23
N GLN A 976 7.59 -41.50 19.30
CA GLN A 976 8.16 -42.17 18.14
C GLN A 976 7.13 -43.09 17.47
N THR A 977 6.91 -42.91 16.17
CA THR A 977 6.18 -43.89 15.35
C THR A 977 7.08 -45.09 15.02
N THR A 978 6.61 -46.29 15.35
CA THR A 978 7.33 -47.55 15.08
C THR A 978 7.19 -47.92 13.60
N VAL A 979 8.30 -47.97 12.86
CA VAL A 979 8.28 -48.27 11.42
C VAL A 979 8.28 -49.78 11.17
N VAL A 980 7.20 -50.28 10.56
CA VAL A 980 7.15 -51.64 9.96
C VAL A 980 7.90 -51.63 8.62
N LYS A 981 8.57 -52.75 8.30
CA LYS A 981 9.42 -52.85 7.10
C LYS A 981 8.65 -53.35 5.88
N THR A 982 8.96 -52.79 4.73
CA THR A 982 8.84 -53.46 3.42
C THR A 982 10.23 -53.62 2.80
N GLU A 983 10.47 -54.72 2.08
CA GLU A 983 11.76 -55.04 1.48
C GLU A 983 11.82 -54.59 0.01
N ASP A 984 12.60 -53.55 -0.29
CA ASP A 984 13.60 -53.59 -1.38
C ASP A 984 14.62 -52.42 -1.26
N GLN A 985 15.56 -52.35 -2.20
CA GLN A 985 16.56 -51.31 -2.44
C GLN A 985 17.74 -51.23 -1.46
N SER A 986 18.60 -52.24 -1.57
CA SER A 986 20.04 -52.02 -1.35
C SER A 986 20.64 -51.05 -2.39
N LEU A 987 21.67 -50.30 -2.00
CA LEU A 987 22.51 -49.41 -2.85
C LEU A 987 21.89 -48.08 -3.32
N LEU A 988 21.83 -47.10 -2.41
CA LEU A 988 22.46 -45.78 -2.64
C LEU A 988 22.69 -44.99 -1.33
N ALA A 989 23.55 -45.52 -0.45
CA ALA A 989 23.90 -44.85 0.79
C ALA A 989 24.89 -43.69 0.55
N GLY A 990 24.50 -42.47 0.94
CA GLY A 990 25.45 -41.39 1.22
C GLY A 990 25.46 -40.15 0.32
N PHE A 991 24.32 -39.46 0.16
CA PHE A 991 24.29 -38.00 -0.03
C PHE A 991 23.02 -37.41 0.64
N ALA A 992 22.97 -36.08 0.78
CA ALA A 992 21.84 -35.31 1.32
C ALA A 992 21.49 -35.48 2.83
N LEU A 993 22.49 -35.36 3.73
CA LEU A 993 22.24 -34.94 5.13
C LEU A 993 23.22 -33.84 5.60
N THR A 994 23.36 -32.76 4.81
CA THR A 994 24.07 -31.53 5.20
C THR A 994 23.49 -30.31 4.48
N ALA A 995 22.32 -29.82 4.94
CA ALA A 995 21.64 -28.66 4.32
C ALA A 995 21.00 -27.69 5.34
N LEU A 996 21.44 -27.68 6.60
CA LEU A 996 20.87 -26.79 7.63
C LEU A 996 21.88 -26.38 8.72
N MET A 997 22.90 -25.57 8.39
CA MET A 997 23.62 -24.68 9.34
C MET A 997 24.70 -23.79 8.64
N ALA A 998 24.27 -22.68 8.02
CA ALA A 998 25.02 -21.44 7.70
C ALA A 998 23.98 -20.45 7.10
N PHE A 999 23.87 -19.17 7.44
CA PHE A 999 24.85 -18.15 7.84
C PHE A 999 24.20 -17.11 8.79
N VAL A 1000 24.77 -16.83 9.98
CA VAL A 1000 24.66 -15.51 10.67
C VAL A 1000 25.95 -15.28 11.48
N VAL A 1001 26.30 -14.00 11.70
CA VAL A 1001 27.51 -13.47 12.40
C VAL A 1001 28.79 -13.55 11.55
N GLY A 1002 29.26 -12.46 10.92
CA GLY A 1002 28.72 -11.09 10.78
C GLY A 1002 29.84 -10.08 10.51
N VAL A 1003 29.51 -8.79 10.26
CA VAL A 1003 30.31 -7.59 10.65
C VAL A 1003 29.59 -6.28 10.21
N VAL A 1004 29.40 -5.38 11.18
CA VAL A 1004 29.31 -3.88 11.10
C VAL A 1004 28.49 -3.28 9.94
N VAL A 1005 27.22 -2.86 10.13
CA VAL A 1005 26.71 -1.68 10.87
C VAL A 1005 27.03 -0.32 10.22
N TYR A 1006 26.01 0.40 9.74
CA TYR A 1006 26.01 1.89 9.76
C TYR A 1006 24.62 2.56 9.77
N LYS A 1007 23.94 2.54 10.93
CA LYS A 1007 22.90 3.46 11.41
C LYS A 1007 22.47 2.96 12.82
N LYS A 1008 22.18 3.80 13.82
CA LYS A 1008 21.98 5.26 13.84
C LYS A 1008 22.08 5.77 15.30
N ARG A 1009 22.74 6.92 15.54
CA ARG A 1009 22.54 7.83 16.71
C ARG A 1009 22.83 7.27 18.12
N LYS A 1010 23.03 8.11 19.16
CA LYS A 1010 23.45 9.53 19.26
C LYS A 1010 24.04 9.72 20.67
N GLU A 1011 25.12 10.47 20.84
CA GLU A 1011 25.35 11.33 22.01
C GLU A 1011 26.56 12.25 21.75
N ASN A 1012 26.46 13.51 22.19
CA ASN A 1012 27.49 14.54 22.15
C ASN A 1012 28.18 14.77 20.78
N GLU A 1013 27.39 15.10 19.77
CA GLU A 1013 27.17 16.48 19.30
C GLU A 1013 25.78 16.58 18.60
#